data_AF-A0A922CSL4-F1
#
_entry.id   AF-A0A922CSL4-F1
#
_cell.length_a   1.000
_cell.length_b   1.000
_cell.length_c   1.000
_cell.angle_alpha   90.00
_cell.angle_beta   90.00
_cell.angle_gamma   90.00
#
_symmetry.space_group_name_H-M   'P 1'
#
loop_
_entity.id
_entity.type
_entity.pdbx_description
1 polymer ?
#
loop_
_entity_poly.entity_id
_entity_poly.type
_entity_poly.pdbx_seq_one_letter_code
_entity_poly.pdbx_strand_id
1 'polypeptide(L)'
;MAGRVPPSRGVAPHVGVALLLLLAVGSASSRRPEPYYGRLIGRLNQYAHGIKGTVYAVDESTVFIRGFAYDGTGPDAYFWVGDTPQPTPEGILVPYPEDYDTSKDPPILLAHSNSDILLRLPAGKRLRDIKWLSVWCRRFTVNFGDVFIPAGLDPPRPRVLPEFKRLAHGLRSGNISVLDAKTFYIPNLHYDGAGPDAYFWVGNGSEPNPFGTKVPNEVGSLNPLRGYQGEDIEIQLPGKLTAYDIDWLAVWCVEYRHNFGHVYIPKDLDVPPALGQTKITTSSTTSQTPYTTTNNCKEILDKRLQVRWEVQGDQVQITLSARLRKDQYMSFGISGAEGRPAMLGADVVVAYWDSKGNQPKASDYTITHLAQCDGERGVCPDHKLGGSNDVVVVSGSQKNGITTITYRRPLAAKESSKDKEILTSRSQSVIAAFGPLNSKLEANAHSFMDTTRHDVQLDFGATNDNTCIGLAELDERGPQPWAPRVLSGLTNFTARIGPAGGKRGYTPVTGHPSWGIAWYINDQLIPEIYVERGKTYTFFVEGGDDRTNPAKYHPFYISDSSEGGFGQKKEEDQRKQRVFAGVAYDNEGYPYPTAVGRYCEWTHKTVDQWAKAETFEEYMQTLQLECNNGEPAALNWTVAHETPDLVYYQCYTHNNLGWKIHVVDPGTAVPMPGDQKARMNTATTFPPFKMQENPAQEEQPSKTMEKPKEPKPQTPVLPPAKPADKTPPAPTPAAPVLTPSPWLTMPSFTKTPPNDLYRRLLPAVLFVLTFVTVMTILLIYMDTVVGAQQFRLNMTRDYELARIGQASAALVAYVRQLHLAPRAPPRDPPPAEPTPQVRVLDALYGEIYNATFVEFLPAGARAPSTLYLEAARGWDGAVVRAAPRDYLALRGAARALHACLSAADHPREVMYQEGDAAGPFRSRVLCLPLYTVLLAAAATRARLLLLGGPAALPALTHLPFGDGDLHLQNIEILFTDPVVRNKTTEFLLSKNYTVAATFDKSVMYALKEDLNLN
;
A
#
# COMPACT_ATOMS: atom_id res chain seq x y z
N MET A 1 51.08 -51.83 -32.33
CA MET A 1 52.26 -52.01 -33.23
C MET A 1 52.46 -50.73 -34.02
N ALA A 2 53.68 -50.42 -34.48
CA ALA A 2 53.91 -49.39 -35.50
C ALA A 2 53.34 -49.88 -36.86
N GLY A 3 53.02 -49.04 -37.86
CA GLY A 3 53.20 -47.59 -38.01
C GLY A 3 54.07 -47.26 -39.23
N ARG A 4 53.56 -46.48 -40.20
CA ARG A 4 54.29 -46.00 -41.42
C ARG A 4 53.61 -44.77 -42.04
N VAL A 5 54.42 -43.82 -42.53
CA VAL A 5 54.10 -42.44 -43.01
C VAL A 5 55.30 -41.92 -43.87
N PRO A 6 55.22 -40.89 -44.76
CA PRO A 6 54.12 -40.34 -45.56
C PRO A 6 54.22 -40.93 -47.00
N PRO A 7 54.77 -40.32 -48.11
CA PRO A 7 55.07 -38.92 -48.56
C PRO A 7 54.22 -38.47 -49.79
N SER A 8 54.27 -37.24 -50.36
CA SER A 8 54.58 -35.88 -49.87
C SER A 8 54.27 -34.80 -50.94
N ARG A 9 53.83 -33.60 -50.53
CA ARG A 9 53.75 -32.31 -51.29
C ARG A 9 52.76 -32.24 -52.49
N GLY A 10 52.04 -31.14 -52.73
CA GLY A 10 51.87 -29.90 -51.94
C GLY A 10 51.16 -28.77 -52.70
N VAL A 11 51.06 -27.59 -52.06
CA VAL A 11 50.53 -26.30 -52.58
C VAL A 11 48.99 -26.15 -52.66
N ALA A 12 48.53 -24.93 -52.35
CA ALA A 12 47.15 -24.41 -52.32
C ALA A 12 47.22 -22.91 -52.75
N PRO A 13 46.15 -22.07 -52.74
CA PRO A 13 44.73 -22.30 -52.41
C PRO A 13 43.73 -21.72 -53.44
N HIS A 14 42.40 -21.83 -53.20
CA HIS A 14 41.44 -20.69 -53.10
C HIS A 14 39.95 -21.08 -53.24
N VAL A 15 39.09 -20.34 -52.50
CA VAL A 15 37.63 -20.15 -52.67
C VAL A 15 36.71 -21.38 -52.51
N GLY A 16 35.62 -21.23 -51.72
CA GLY A 16 34.52 -22.23 -51.72
C GLY A 16 33.66 -22.41 -50.46
N VAL A 17 33.63 -21.48 -49.49
CA VAL A 17 32.74 -21.64 -48.30
C VAL A 17 31.32 -21.18 -48.62
N ALA A 18 30.39 -22.13 -48.75
CA ALA A 18 28.95 -21.85 -48.83
C ALA A 18 28.38 -21.60 -47.42
N LEU A 19 28.01 -20.35 -47.13
CA LEU A 19 27.40 -19.97 -45.84
C LEU A 19 25.88 -20.20 -45.89
N LEU A 20 25.39 -21.23 -45.19
CA LEU A 20 23.96 -21.51 -45.09
C LEU A 20 23.30 -20.54 -44.09
N LEU A 21 22.78 -19.42 -44.60
CA LEU A 21 22.19 -18.35 -43.78
C LEU A 21 20.77 -18.70 -43.31
N LEU A 22 20.68 -19.47 -42.23
CA LEU A 22 19.44 -19.67 -41.47
C LEU A 22 19.03 -18.36 -40.78
N LEU A 23 18.22 -17.55 -41.48
CA LEU A 23 17.59 -16.36 -40.91
C LEU A 23 16.52 -16.76 -39.89
N ALA A 24 16.95 -16.99 -38.65
CA ALA A 24 16.06 -16.99 -37.50
C ALA A 24 15.48 -15.59 -37.32
N VAL A 25 14.27 -15.36 -37.80
CA VAL A 25 13.50 -14.13 -37.53
C VAL A 25 13.07 -14.15 -36.06
N GLY A 26 14.00 -13.75 -35.19
CA GLY A 26 13.71 -13.53 -33.79
C GLY A 26 12.74 -12.36 -33.64
N SER A 27 11.54 -12.63 -33.13
CA SER A 27 10.58 -11.59 -32.74
C SER A 27 11.14 -10.77 -31.58
N ALA A 28 11.94 -9.76 -31.91
CA ALA A 28 12.47 -8.81 -30.95
C ALA A 28 11.30 -8.06 -30.30
N SER A 29 10.99 -8.39 -29.04
CA SER A 29 10.09 -7.61 -28.20
C SER A 29 10.79 -6.30 -27.78
N SER A 30 10.97 -5.42 -28.76
CA SER A 30 11.53 -4.09 -28.54
C SER A 30 10.49 -3.22 -27.86
N ARG A 31 10.82 -2.68 -26.68
CA ARG A 31 10.14 -1.48 -26.15
C ARG A 31 10.17 -0.42 -27.26
N ARG A 32 8.99 -0.08 -27.81
CA ARG A 32 8.90 0.96 -28.86
C ARG A 32 9.22 2.30 -28.17
N PRO A 33 10.25 3.04 -28.60
CA PRO A 33 10.64 4.27 -27.91
C PRO A 33 9.52 5.30 -28.00
N GLU A 34 9.17 5.92 -26.88
CA GLU A 34 8.22 7.04 -26.87
C GLU A 34 8.82 8.27 -27.58
N PRO A 35 7.98 9.11 -28.23
CA PRO A 35 6.56 8.91 -28.50
C PRO A 35 6.31 7.92 -29.66
N TYR A 36 5.40 6.96 -29.44
CA TYR A 36 4.97 5.98 -30.44
C TYR A 36 3.75 6.50 -31.22
N TYR A 37 3.84 6.50 -32.55
CA TYR A 37 2.85 7.09 -33.46
C TYR A 37 2.12 6.07 -34.35
N GLY A 38 2.24 4.77 -34.07
CA GLY A 38 1.71 3.71 -34.94
C GLY A 38 2.77 3.15 -35.91
N ARG A 39 2.32 2.45 -36.95
CA ARG A 39 3.19 1.76 -37.92
C ARG A 39 3.59 2.73 -39.04
N LEU A 40 4.89 2.98 -39.22
CA LEU A 40 5.39 3.89 -40.26
C LEU A 40 4.93 3.45 -41.66
N ILE A 41 4.36 4.40 -42.41
CA ILE A 41 3.98 4.25 -43.82
C ILE A 41 5.10 4.82 -44.72
N GLY A 42 5.54 6.05 -44.46
CA GLY A 42 6.62 6.70 -45.21
C GLY A 42 6.71 8.21 -44.93
N ARG A 43 7.51 8.93 -45.73
CA ARG A 43 7.46 10.40 -45.80
C ARG A 43 6.61 10.84 -46.98
N LEU A 44 6.00 12.01 -46.87
CA LEU A 44 5.41 12.68 -48.03
C LEU A 44 6.53 13.15 -48.96
N ASN A 45 6.43 12.78 -50.23
CA ASN A 45 7.20 13.35 -51.33
C ASN A 45 6.75 14.80 -51.55
N GLN A 46 7.66 15.68 -51.96
CA GLN A 46 7.36 17.08 -52.27
C GLN A 46 7.44 17.32 -53.78
N TYR A 47 6.33 17.71 -54.41
CA TYR A 47 6.31 18.13 -55.82
C TYR A 47 6.04 19.63 -55.97
N ALA A 48 5.19 20.19 -55.09
CA ALA A 48 4.85 21.61 -55.06
C ALA A 48 4.63 22.09 -53.61
N HIS A 49 4.33 23.38 -53.45
CA HIS A 49 3.74 24.01 -52.26
C HIS A 49 4.34 23.70 -50.88
N GLY A 50 5.64 23.34 -50.83
CA GLY A 50 6.36 23.07 -49.60
C GLY A 50 5.94 21.81 -48.84
N ILE A 51 5.20 20.87 -49.46
CA ILE A 51 4.65 19.67 -48.81
C ILE A 51 5.72 18.88 -48.07
N LYS A 52 5.53 18.71 -46.75
CA LYS A 52 6.37 17.88 -45.87
C LYS A 52 5.49 17.13 -44.87
N GLY A 53 5.99 16.01 -44.35
CA GLY A 53 5.37 15.24 -43.28
C GLY A 53 5.89 13.81 -43.24
N THR A 54 5.74 13.13 -42.11
CA THR A 54 6.01 11.69 -41.96
C THR A 54 4.75 10.98 -41.50
N VAL A 55 4.33 9.93 -42.21
CA VAL A 55 2.99 9.35 -42.16
C VAL A 55 3.02 7.96 -41.50
N TYR A 56 2.09 7.70 -40.59
CA TYR A 56 1.97 6.50 -39.77
C TYR A 56 0.52 5.98 -39.77
N ALA A 57 0.33 4.66 -39.75
CA ALA A 57 -0.96 4.01 -39.51
C ALA A 57 -1.21 3.88 -38.01
N VAL A 58 -2.31 4.46 -37.54
CA VAL A 58 -2.75 4.43 -36.14
C VAL A 58 -3.57 3.17 -35.87
N ASP A 59 -4.53 2.87 -36.76
CA ASP A 59 -5.37 1.67 -36.77
C ASP A 59 -5.70 1.26 -38.23
N GLU A 60 -6.69 0.39 -38.49
CA GLU A 60 -7.08 0.03 -39.86
C GLU A 60 -7.68 1.19 -40.70
N SER A 61 -8.13 2.27 -40.06
CA SER A 61 -8.91 3.38 -40.64
C SER A 61 -8.35 4.77 -40.36
N THR A 62 -7.41 4.91 -39.42
CA THR A 62 -6.85 6.20 -38.99
C THR A 62 -5.35 6.31 -39.34
N VAL A 63 -4.94 7.49 -39.82
CA VAL A 63 -3.59 7.84 -40.25
C VAL A 63 -3.12 9.09 -39.52
N PHE A 64 -1.86 9.12 -39.08
CA PHE A 64 -1.24 10.27 -38.43
C PHE A 64 -0.08 10.80 -39.28
N ILE A 65 -0.09 12.11 -39.56
CA ILE A 65 0.96 12.84 -40.28
C ILE A 65 1.70 13.72 -39.26
N ARG A 66 2.93 13.34 -38.93
CA ARG A 66 3.81 14.10 -38.05
C ARG A 66 4.54 15.20 -38.82
N GLY A 67 4.55 16.43 -38.30
CA GLY A 67 5.27 17.57 -38.85
C GLY A 67 4.80 17.96 -40.25
N PHE A 68 3.48 18.00 -40.48
CA PHE A 68 2.92 18.42 -41.76
C PHE A 68 3.23 19.90 -42.04
N ALA A 69 3.65 20.20 -43.28
CA ALA A 69 3.80 21.57 -43.75
C ALA A 69 3.26 21.71 -45.18
N TYR A 70 2.63 22.85 -45.46
CA TYR A 70 2.04 23.23 -46.73
C TYR A 70 1.85 24.75 -46.76
N ASP A 71 2.18 25.43 -47.86
CA ASP A 71 2.16 26.91 -47.92
C ASP A 71 0.75 27.54 -47.98
N GLY A 72 -0.31 26.74 -48.21
CA GLY A 72 -1.70 27.22 -48.25
C GLY A 72 -2.08 28.01 -49.50
N THR A 73 -1.21 28.10 -50.52
CA THR A 73 -1.45 28.92 -51.73
C THR A 73 -2.20 28.20 -52.84
N GLY A 74 -2.39 26.88 -52.73
CA GLY A 74 -3.19 26.08 -53.66
C GLY A 74 -4.71 26.33 -53.49
N PRO A 75 -5.44 26.75 -54.53
CA PRO A 75 -6.78 27.35 -54.39
C PRO A 75 -7.95 26.36 -54.20
N ASP A 76 -7.69 25.05 -54.18
CA ASP A 76 -8.69 23.98 -54.06
C ASP A 76 -8.01 22.67 -53.61
N ALA A 77 -7.17 22.77 -52.58
CA ALA A 77 -6.31 21.68 -52.10
C ALA A 77 -6.98 20.86 -50.97
N TYR A 78 -6.80 19.54 -51.00
CA TYR A 78 -7.38 18.59 -50.04
C TYR A 78 -6.44 17.41 -49.76
N PHE A 79 -6.68 16.69 -48.67
CA PHE A 79 -6.17 15.32 -48.52
C PHE A 79 -6.98 14.36 -49.40
N TRP A 80 -6.29 13.43 -50.05
CA TRP A 80 -6.81 12.64 -51.16
C TRP A 80 -6.26 11.21 -51.11
N VAL A 81 -7.09 10.18 -51.31
CA VAL A 81 -6.66 8.77 -51.31
C VAL A 81 -7.25 7.99 -52.48
N GLY A 82 -6.59 6.92 -52.89
CA GLY A 82 -7.13 6.03 -53.93
C GLY A 82 -6.43 4.68 -54.00
N ASP A 83 -6.98 3.77 -54.79
CA ASP A 83 -6.54 2.38 -54.98
C ASP A 83 -5.85 2.14 -56.32
N THR A 84 -5.70 3.17 -57.15
CA THR A 84 -4.92 3.20 -58.40
C THR A 84 -3.41 3.08 -58.15
N PRO A 85 -2.58 2.71 -59.16
CA PRO A 85 -1.13 2.60 -58.97
C PRO A 85 -0.38 3.92 -58.73
N GLN A 86 -1.02 5.08 -58.96
CA GLN A 86 -0.50 6.44 -58.82
C GLN A 86 -1.67 7.39 -58.47
N PRO A 87 -1.45 8.56 -57.84
CA PRO A 87 -2.49 9.56 -57.62
C PRO A 87 -3.17 10.05 -58.92
N THR A 88 -4.51 10.05 -58.94
CA THR A 88 -5.34 10.48 -60.09
C THR A 88 -6.53 11.36 -59.66
N PRO A 89 -7.18 12.08 -60.60
CA PRO A 89 -8.35 12.93 -60.29
C PRO A 89 -9.53 12.19 -59.66
N GLU A 90 -9.69 10.90 -59.94
CA GLU A 90 -10.79 10.04 -59.49
C GLU A 90 -10.63 9.52 -58.05
N GLY A 91 -9.61 9.99 -57.33
CA GLY A 91 -9.43 9.71 -55.90
C GLY A 91 -10.54 10.26 -55.00
N ILE A 92 -10.51 9.82 -53.75
CA ILE A 92 -11.51 10.11 -52.72
C ILE A 92 -10.96 11.20 -51.80
N LEU A 93 -11.77 12.25 -51.59
CA LEU A 93 -11.49 13.33 -50.63
C LEU A 93 -11.51 12.79 -49.20
N VAL A 94 -10.41 12.95 -48.45
CA VAL A 94 -10.34 12.70 -47.01
C VAL A 94 -10.64 14.01 -46.27
N PRO A 95 -11.79 14.14 -45.57
CA PRO A 95 -12.15 15.41 -44.95
C PRO A 95 -11.21 15.79 -43.81
N TYR A 96 -10.92 17.08 -43.69
CA TYR A 96 -10.15 17.65 -42.60
C TYR A 96 -10.57 19.11 -42.36
N PRO A 97 -10.78 19.56 -41.12
CA PRO A 97 -10.76 18.77 -39.88
C PRO A 97 -11.97 17.81 -39.76
N GLU A 98 -11.91 16.85 -38.83
CA GLU A 98 -12.90 15.76 -38.71
C GLU A 98 -14.27 16.22 -38.13
N ASP A 99 -14.34 17.42 -37.56
CA ASP A 99 -15.50 17.99 -36.87
C ASP A 99 -16.38 18.91 -37.75
N TYR A 100 -16.16 18.89 -39.08
CA TYR A 100 -16.95 19.67 -40.03
C TYR A 100 -18.38 19.12 -40.23
N ASP A 101 -19.29 20.01 -40.66
CA ASP A 101 -20.66 19.68 -41.02
C ASP A 101 -20.72 18.88 -42.33
N THR A 102 -20.97 17.57 -42.22
CA THR A 102 -21.01 16.63 -43.35
C THR A 102 -22.17 16.86 -44.33
N SER A 103 -23.05 17.85 -44.10
CA SER A 103 -24.06 18.28 -45.08
C SER A 103 -23.52 19.25 -46.14
N LYS A 104 -22.24 19.64 -46.05
CA LYS A 104 -21.57 20.60 -46.93
C LYS A 104 -20.27 20.02 -47.49
N ASP A 105 -19.74 20.65 -48.54
CA ASP A 105 -18.37 20.40 -48.97
C ASP A 105 -17.38 20.74 -47.85
N PRO A 106 -16.35 19.91 -47.61
CA PRO A 106 -15.32 20.19 -46.61
C PRO A 106 -14.47 21.43 -47.00
N PRO A 107 -13.91 22.14 -46.01
CA PRO A 107 -13.10 23.33 -46.26
C PRO A 107 -11.81 22.97 -47.02
N ILE A 108 -11.33 23.90 -47.85
CA ILE A 108 -10.02 23.78 -48.49
C ILE A 108 -8.91 23.74 -47.43
N LEU A 109 -7.86 22.96 -47.69
CA LEU A 109 -6.70 22.86 -46.82
C LEU A 109 -5.99 24.22 -46.72
N LEU A 110 -5.79 24.70 -45.49
CA LEU A 110 -5.14 25.99 -45.20
C LEU A 110 -3.61 25.84 -45.09
N ALA A 111 -2.90 26.94 -44.86
CA ALA A 111 -1.46 26.89 -44.61
C ALA A 111 -1.14 26.15 -43.31
N HIS A 112 -0.15 25.24 -43.35
CA HIS A 112 0.30 24.45 -42.21
C HIS A 112 1.82 24.60 -42.03
N SER A 113 2.27 24.79 -40.79
CA SER A 113 3.68 25.02 -40.45
C SER A 113 4.16 24.05 -39.35
N ASN A 114 4.55 22.84 -39.77
CA ASN A 114 5.01 21.75 -38.90
C ASN A 114 3.94 21.34 -37.84
N SER A 115 2.68 21.24 -38.27
CA SER A 115 1.57 20.76 -37.44
C SER A 115 1.42 19.24 -37.52
N ASP A 116 1.16 18.59 -36.40
CA ASP A 116 0.77 17.18 -36.39
C ASP A 116 -0.73 17.05 -36.75
N ILE A 117 -1.07 16.13 -37.65
CA ILE A 117 -2.43 15.95 -38.22
C ILE A 117 -2.89 14.50 -38.06
N LEU A 118 -4.12 14.32 -37.59
CA LEU A 118 -4.82 13.04 -37.54
C LEU A 118 -5.90 13.03 -38.64
N LEU A 119 -5.88 12.02 -39.52
CA LEU A 119 -6.84 11.82 -40.61
C LEU A 119 -7.57 10.49 -40.43
N ARG A 120 -8.87 10.49 -40.70
CA ARG A 120 -9.71 9.29 -40.69
C ARG A 120 -10.22 9.01 -42.09
N LEU A 121 -10.09 7.76 -42.55
CA LEU A 121 -10.49 7.39 -43.90
C LEU A 121 -12.03 7.45 -44.07
N PRO A 122 -12.53 8.06 -45.16
CA PRO A 122 -13.96 8.26 -45.39
C PRO A 122 -14.68 6.96 -45.77
N ALA A 123 -16.01 6.96 -45.65
CA ALA A 123 -16.91 5.91 -46.14
C ALA A 123 -16.57 4.47 -45.67
N GLY A 124 -15.94 4.32 -44.50
CA GLY A 124 -15.54 3.02 -43.95
C GLY A 124 -14.38 2.33 -44.69
N LYS A 125 -13.69 3.05 -45.59
CA LYS A 125 -12.45 2.58 -46.23
C LYS A 125 -11.38 2.33 -45.18
N ARG A 126 -10.55 1.32 -45.44
CA ARG A 126 -9.40 0.95 -44.61
C ARG A 126 -8.09 1.18 -45.37
N LEU A 127 -6.98 1.23 -44.64
CA LEU A 127 -5.62 1.36 -45.20
C LEU A 127 -5.29 0.25 -46.21
N ARG A 128 -5.88 -0.94 -46.06
CA ARG A 128 -5.79 -2.06 -47.02
C ARG A 128 -6.55 -1.82 -48.35
N ASP A 129 -7.48 -0.86 -48.37
CA ASP A 129 -8.37 -0.56 -49.51
C ASP A 129 -7.87 0.65 -50.34
N ILE A 130 -6.67 1.17 -50.03
CA ILE A 130 -6.02 2.30 -50.70
C ILE A 130 -4.52 2.00 -50.92
N LYS A 131 -3.92 2.59 -51.96
CA LYS A 131 -2.50 2.45 -52.31
C LYS A 131 -1.68 3.71 -52.10
N TRP A 132 -2.32 4.86 -51.95
CA TRP A 132 -1.64 6.14 -51.73
C TRP A 132 -2.50 7.14 -50.93
N LEU A 133 -1.80 8.08 -50.29
CA LEU A 133 -2.33 9.30 -49.68
C LEU A 133 -1.59 10.49 -50.32
N SER A 134 -2.32 11.52 -50.73
CA SER A 134 -1.81 12.69 -51.45
C SER A 134 -2.40 13.98 -50.88
N VAL A 135 -1.68 15.08 -51.04
CA VAL A 135 -2.23 16.44 -51.03
C VAL A 135 -2.50 16.83 -52.49
N TRP A 136 -3.78 16.93 -52.85
CA TRP A 136 -4.23 17.07 -54.23
C TRP A 136 -5.05 18.35 -54.42
N CYS A 137 -4.81 19.08 -55.52
CA CYS A 137 -5.62 20.22 -55.94
C CYS A 137 -6.58 19.82 -57.04
N ARG A 138 -7.90 19.74 -56.75
CA ARG A 138 -8.89 19.24 -57.73
C ARG A 138 -9.02 20.21 -58.89
N ARG A 139 -9.14 21.52 -58.62
CA ARG A 139 -9.24 22.60 -59.62
C ARG A 139 -8.16 22.58 -60.72
N PHE A 140 -6.95 22.11 -60.42
CA PHE A 140 -5.87 21.98 -61.41
C PHE A 140 -5.53 20.52 -61.77
N THR A 141 -6.13 19.54 -61.12
CA THR A 141 -5.80 18.11 -61.24
C THR A 141 -4.31 17.80 -61.02
N VAL A 142 -3.71 18.40 -59.98
CA VAL A 142 -2.28 18.25 -59.66
C VAL A 142 -2.06 17.71 -58.25
N ASN A 143 -1.17 16.73 -58.15
CA ASN A 143 -0.58 16.20 -56.91
C ASN A 143 0.53 17.12 -56.41
N PHE A 144 0.40 17.68 -55.20
CA PHE A 144 1.43 18.52 -54.58
C PHE A 144 2.45 17.71 -53.76
N GLY A 145 2.08 16.51 -53.33
CA GLY A 145 2.92 15.58 -52.60
C GLY A 145 2.15 14.33 -52.18
N ASP A 146 2.82 13.17 -52.12
CA ASP A 146 2.19 11.88 -51.84
C ASP A 146 3.04 10.93 -50.99
N VAL A 147 2.40 9.86 -50.50
CA VAL A 147 3.06 8.68 -49.93
C VAL A 147 2.28 7.43 -50.36
N PHE A 148 2.99 6.35 -50.67
CA PHE A 148 2.40 5.06 -51.02
C PHE A 148 2.25 4.17 -49.79
N ILE A 149 1.15 3.40 -49.73
CA ILE A 149 0.88 2.44 -48.66
C ILE A 149 1.67 1.14 -48.94
N PRO A 150 2.55 0.67 -48.04
CA PRO A 150 3.28 -0.58 -48.25
C PRO A 150 2.33 -1.79 -48.31
N ALA A 151 2.49 -2.65 -49.32
CA ALA A 151 1.63 -3.82 -49.54
C ALA A 151 1.70 -4.90 -48.42
N GLY A 152 2.63 -4.77 -47.48
CA GLY A 152 2.76 -5.61 -46.28
C GLY A 152 2.57 -4.83 -44.96
N LEU A 153 1.83 -3.71 -45.00
CA LEU A 153 1.52 -2.91 -43.82
C LEU A 153 0.42 -3.57 -42.98
N ASP A 154 0.80 -4.23 -41.89
CA ASP A 154 -0.14 -4.63 -40.84
C ASP A 154 -0.29 -3.47 -39.82
N PRO A 155 -1.49 -2.89 -39.63
CA PRO A 155 -1.71 -1.79 -38.70
C PRO A 155 -2.03 -2.30 -37.27
N PRO A 156 -1.76 -1.49 -36.23
CA PRO A 156 -2.12 -1.82 -34.85
C PRO A 156 -3.63 -1.96 -34.67
N ARG A 157 -4.08 -2.83 -33.75
CA ARG A 157 -5.50 -3.16 -33.56
C ARG A 157 -5.86 -3.37 -32.08
N PRO A 158 -7.09 -3.00 -31.64
CA PRO A 158 -7.56 -3.27 -30.29
C PRO A 158 -7.45 -4.75 -29.89
N ARG A 159 -7.12 -5.02 -28.62
CA ARG A 159 -6.90 -6.38 -28.10
C ARG A 159 -7.94 -6.72 -27.03
N VAL A 160 -8.71 -7.78 -27.28
CA VAL A 160 -9.63 -8.36 -26.29
C VAL A 160 -8.86 -9.26 -25.31
N LEU A 161 -9.23 -9.17 -24.04
CA LEU A 161 -8.73 -9.90 -22.88
C LEU A 161 -9.90 -10.64 -22.18
N PRO A 162 -9.64 -11.58 -21.26
CA PRO A 162 -10.68 -12.20 -20.43
C PRO A 162 -11.40 -11.21 -19.50
N GLU A 163 -12.43 -11.69 -18.79
CA GLU A 163 -12.99 -10.99 -17.63
C GLU A 163 -11.99 -10.92 -16.45
N PHE A 164 -12.28 -10.06 -15.47
CA PHE A 164 -11.58 -10.09 -14.17
C PHE A 164 -11.71 -11.46 -13.49
N LYS A 165 -10.59 -12.01 -12.98
CA LYS A 165 -10.62 -13.12 -12.03
C LYS A 165 -11.47 -12.74 -10.81
N ARG A 166 -12.49 -13.52 -10.50
CA ARG A 166 -13.43 -13.24 -9.40
C ARG A 166 -12.82 -13.73 -8.08
N LEU A 167 -12.29 -12.82 -7.25
CA LEU A 167 -11.64 -13.19 -5.97
C LEU A 167 -12.42 -12.71 -4.74
N ALA A 168 -12.92 -11.47 -4.74
CA ALA A 168 -13.70 -10.89 -3.64
C ALA A 168 -14.76 -9.89 -4.14
N HIS A 169 -15.60 -9.42 -3.22
CA HIS A 169 -16.51 -8.27 -3.42
C HIS A 169 -17.43 -8.33 -4.66
N GLY A 170 -17.84 -9.55 -5.03
CA GLY A 170 -18.72 -9.80 -6.18
C GLY A 170 -18.12 -9.45 -7.55
N LEU A 171 -16.82 -9.13 -7.61
CA LEU A 171 -16.16 -8.57 -8.80
C LEU A 171 -16.25 -9.51 -10.00
N ARG A 172 -16.76 -9.00 -11.12
CA ARG A 172 -16.83 -9.66 -12.43
C ARG A 172 -17.02 -8.64 -13.55
N SER A 173 -16.74 -9.02 -14.79
CA SER A 173 -16.98 -8.20 -15.98
C SER A 173 -17.33 -9.08 -17.18
N GLY A 174 -17.60 -8.47 -18.33
CA GLY A 174 -17.37 -9.12 -19.62
C GLY A 174 -15.88 -9.12 -19.99
N ASN A 175 -15.57 -9.55 -21.22
CA ASN A 175 -14.22 -9.53 -21.77
C ASN A 175 -13.71 -8.08 -21.94
N ILE A 176 -12.61 -7.76 -21.26
CA ILE A 176 -12.02 -6.41 -21.24
C ILE A 176 -11.31 -6.14 -22.58
N SER A 177 -11.43 -4.93 -23.14
CA SER A 177 -10.80 -4.56 -24.41
C SER A 177 -9.80 -3.41 -24.25
N VAL A 178 -8.56 -3.65 -24.66
CA VAL A 178 -7.53 -2.61 -24.79
C VAL A 178 -7.75 -1.89 -26.12
N LEU A 179 -8.26 -0.66 -26.09
CA LEU A 179 -8.65 0.10 -27.28
C LEU A 179 -7.43 0.75 -27.94
N ASP A 180 -6.53 1.30 -27.12
CA ASP A 180 -5.28 1.94 -27.53
C ASP A 180 -4.20 1.73 -26.44
N ALA A 181 -3.04 2.36 -26.60
CA ALA A 181 -1.90 2.26 -25.68
C ALA A 181 -2.19 2.69 -24.23
N LYS A 182 -3.32 3.34 -23.91
CA LYS A 182 -3.71 3.78 -22.56
C LYS A 182 -5.16 3.49 -22.19
N THR A 183 -6.07 3.32 -23.14
CA THR A 183 -7.52 3.24 -22.88
C THR A 183 -8.03 1.79 -22.83
N PHE A 184 -8.76 1.46 -21.77
CA PHE A 184 -9.39 0.16 -21.53
C PHE A 184 -10.91 0.29 -21.45
N TYR A 185 -11.64 -0.49 -22.24
CA TYR A 185 -13.09 -0.67 -22.13
C TYR A 185 -13.40 -1.94 -21.33
N ILE A 186 -14.23 -1.81 -20.30
CA ILE A 186 -14.62 -2.86 -19.36
C ILE A 186 -16.15 -2.99 -19.43
N PRO A 187 -16.68 -3.95 -20.21
CA PRO A 187 -18.13 -4.15 -20.30
C PRO A 187 -18.69 -4.89 -19.07
N ASN A 188 -19.98 -4.67 -18.79
CA ASN A 188 -20.78 -5.44 -17.81
C ASN A 188 -20.13 -5.57 -16.41
N LEU A 189 -19.43 -4.54 -15.96
CA LEU A 189 -18.72 -4.51 -14.68
C LEU A 189 -19.70 -4.61 -13.52
N HIS A 190 -19.41 -5.49 -12.57
CA HIS A 190 -20.08 -5.55 -11.29
C HIS A 190 -19.05 -5.56 -10.16
N TYR A 191 -19.35 -4.85 -9.08
CA TYR A 191 -18.59 -4.79 -7.82
C TYR A 191 -19.54 -4.27 -6.73
N ASP A 192 -19.46 -4.80 -5.50
CA ASP A 192 -20.45 -4.51 -4.45
C ASP A 192 -20.38 -3.06 -3.89
N GLY A 193 -19.21 -2.43 -3.94
CA GLY A 193 -18.94 -1.11 -3.36
C GLY A 193 -18.53 -1.12 -1.87
N ALA A 194 -18.37 -2.30 -1.26
CA ALA A 194 -18.12 -2.45 0.18
C ALA A 194 -16.64 -2.31 0.57
N GLY A 195 -15.71 -2.44 -0.39
CA GLY A 195 -14.28 -2.21 -0.15
C GLY A 195 -13.96 -0.72 0.06
N PRO A 196 -13.48 -0.31 1.24
CA PRO A 196 -13.47 1.10 1.65
C PRO A 196 -12.40 1.97 0.95
N ASP A 197 -11.31 1.36 0.47
CA ASP A 197 -10.18 2.03 -0.20
C ASP A 197 -9.81 1.28 -1.50
N ALA A 198 -10.84 0.87 -2.26
CA ALA A 198 -10.72 0.08 -3.48
C ALA A 198 -10.59 0.95 -4.74
N TYR A 199 -9.71 0.56 -5.66
CA TYR A 199 -9.38 1.32 -6.89
C TYR A 199 -9.12 0.42 -8.09
N PHE A 200 -9.25 0.96 -9.29
CA PHE A 200 -8.56 0.41 -10.45
C PHE A 200 -7.05 0.57 -10.25
N TRP A 201 -6.31 -0.50 -10.49
CA TRP A 201 -4.92 -0.63 -10.06
C TRP A 201 -4.15 -1.41 -11.12
N VAL A 202 -3.00 -0.90 -11.55
CA VAL A 202 -2.15 -1.54 -12.56
C VAL A 202 -0.73 -1.68 -12.08
N GLY A 203 0.02 -2.62 -12.61
CA GLY A 203 1.43 -2.73 -12.26
C GLY A 203 2.14 -3.85 -12.99
N ASN A 204 3.38 -4.07 -12.57
CA ASN A 204 4.29 -5.05 -13.14
C ASN A 204 4.60 -6.13 -12.09
N GLY A 205 4.96 -7.33 -12.51
CA GLY A 205 5.09 -8.54 -11.68
C GLY A 205 4.02 -9.59 -12.00
N SER A 206 4.24 -10.82 -11.53
CA SER A 206 3.38 -11.97 -11.83
C SER A 206 1.97 -11.90 -11.24
N GLU A 207 1.74 -11.07 -10.23
CA GLU A 207 0.44 -10.87 -9.57
C GLU A 207 0.26 -9.41 -9.08
N PRO A 208 -1.00 -8.94 -8.93
CA PRO A 208 -1.32 -7.68 -8.29
C PRO A 208 -0.71 -7.55 -6.90
N ASN A 209 -0.16 -6.38 -6.61
CA ASN A 209 0.62 -6.14 -5.39
C ASN A 209 0.54 -4.67 -4.93
N PRO A 210 0.96 -4.35 -3.68
CA PRO A 210 0.83 -3.01 -3.11
C PRO A 210 1.61 -1.90 -3.83
N PHE A 211 2.56 -2.25 -4.71
CA PHE A 211 3.40 -1.29 -5.43
C PHE A 211 2.87 -0.92 -6.82
N GLY A 212 1.62 -1.32 -7.13
CA GLY A 212 0.92 -0.85 -8.33
C GLY A 212 0.63 0.66 -8.33
N THR A 213 0.18 1.15 -9.48
CA THR A 213 -0.26 2.53 -9.71
C THR A 213 -1.78 2.59 -9.77
N LYS A 214 -2.33 3.63 -9.12
CA LYS A 214 -3.74 3.98 -9.10
C LYS A 214 -4.20 4.50 -10.46
N VAL A 215 -5.26 3.92 -11.04
CA VAL A 215 -5.86 4.36 -12.31
C VAL A 215 -7.14 5.15 -12.01
N PRO A 216 -7.39 6.29 -12.66
CA PRO A 216 -8.67 7.00 -12.58
C PRO A 216 -9.85 6.12 -13.02
N ASN A 217 -11.02 6.36 -12.44
CA ASN A 217 -12.27 5.69 -12.84
C ASN A 217 -12.90 6.35 -14.08
N GLU A 218 -14.12 5.92 -14.43
CA GLU A 218 -14.85 6.31 -15.64
C GLU A 218 -15.21 7.81 -15.74
N VAL A 219 -15.10 8.56 -14.63
CA VAL A 219 -15.27 10.04 -14.60
C VAL A 219 -13.94 10.76 -14.31
N GLY A 220 -12.80 10.09 -14.50
CA GLY A 220 -11.47 10.64 -14.25
C GLY A 220 -11.14 10.85 -12.77
N SER A 221 -11.90 10.26 -11.83
CA SER A 221 -11.71 10.42 -10.40
C SER A 221 -10.75 9.38 -9.82
N LEU A 222 -9.99 9.79 -8.80
CA LEU A 222 -9.14 8.93 -7.98
C LEU A 222 -9.78 8.63 -6.61
N ASN A 223 -11.08 8.87 -6.44
CA ASN A 223 -11.83 8.47 -5.24
C ASN A 223 -12.05 6.94 -5.20
N PRO A 224 -12.33 6.34 -4.02
CA PRO A 224 -12.65 4.91 -3.93
C PRO A 224 -13.81 4.53 -4.84
N LEU A 225 -13.73 3.34 -5.44
CA LEU A 225 -14.74 2.85 -6.37
C LEU A 225 -16.10 2.70 -5.67
N ARG A 226 -17.12 3.29 -6.30
CA ARG A 226 -18.52 2.97 -6.05
C ARG A 226 -18.84 1.52 -6.44
N GLY A 227 -19.97 1.00 -5.98
CA GLY A 227 -20.54 -0.22 -6.56
C GLY A 227 -20.91 -0.02 -8.04
N TYR A 228 -20.79 -1.09 -8.82
CA TYR A 228 -21.19 -1.17 -10.23
C TYR A 228 -22.18 -2.32 -10.43
N GLN A 229 -23.16 -2.19 -11.33
CA GLN A 229 -24.16 -3.24 -11.61
C GLN A 229 -24.41 -3.45 -13.10
N GLY A 230 -23.51 -4.18 -13.75
CA GLY A 230 -23.62 -4.53 -15.17
C GLY A 230 -23.34 -3.34 -16.07
N GLU A 231 -22.39 -2.50 -15.67
CA GLU A 231 -22.10 -1.22 -16.33
C GLU A 231 -20.93 -1.35 -17.30
N ASP A 232 -21.08 -0.74 -18.47
CA ASP A 232 -20.01 -0.59 -19.46
C ASP A 232 -19.24 0.70 -19.17
N ILE A 233 -17.92 0.61 -18.95
CA ILE A 233 -17.08 1.77 -18.66
C ILE A 233 -15.81 1.81 -19.51
N GLU A 234 -15.25 3.01 -19.67
CA GLU A 234 -13.89 3.22 -20.19
C GLU A 234 -13.02 3.86 -19.11
N ILE A 235 -11.76 3.40 -18.97
CA ILE A 235 -10.76 3.97 -18.06
C ILE A 235 -9.43 4.17 -18.80
N GLN A 236 -8.64 5.17 -18.39
CA GLN A 236 -7.40 5.53 -19.07
C GLN A 236 -6.20 5.56 -18.10
N LEU A 237 -5.07 4.99 -18.53
CA LEU A 237 -3.83 4.95 -17.74
C LEU A 237 -3.26 6.36 -17.47
N PRO A 238 -2.84 6.66 -16.23
CA PRO A 238 -2.43 8.01 -15.85
C PRO A 238 -1.02 8.38 -16.34
N GLY A 239 -0.82 9.67 -16.62
CA GLY A 239 0.50 10.25 -16.92
C GLY A 239 1.15 9.62 -18.16
N LYS A 240 2.32 9.01 -17.97
CA LYS A 240 3.10 8.37 -19.04
C LYS A 240 2.93 6.85 -19.13
N LEU A 241 2.14 6.21 -18.25
CA LEU A 241 1.95 4.76 -18.31
C LEU A 241 1.20 4.34 -19.57
N THR A 242 1.64 3.24 -20.18
CA THR A 242 0.96 2.58 -21.29
C THR A 242 0.66 1.12 -20.96
N ALA A 243 -0.23 0.49 -21.74
CA ALA A 243 -0.54 -0.94 -21.64
C ALA A 243 0.70 -1.83 -21.87
N TYR A 244 1.75 -1.31 -22.50
CA TYR A 244 3.03 -2.01 -22.68
C TYR A 244 3.86 -2.10 -21.38
N ASP A 245 3.68 -1.15 -20.46
CA ASP A 245 4.47 -1.00 -19.23
C ASP A 245 3.97 -1.84 -18.05
N ILE A 246 2.80 -2.47 -18.19
CA ILE A 246 2.08 -3.18 -17.12
C ILE A 246 1.90 -4.66 -17.46
N ASP A 247 1.91 -5.53 -16.44
CA ASP A 247 1.65 -6.97 -16.53
C ASP A 247 0.18 -7.31 -16.22
N TRP A 248 -0.53 -6.45 -15.48
CA TRP A 248 -1.91 -6.69 -15.03
C TRP A 248 -2.71 -5.40 -14.81
N LEU A 249 -4.03 -5.54 -14.89
CA LEU A 249 -5.05 -4.58 -14.45
C LEU A 249 -5.94 -5.28 -13.41
N ALA A 250 -6.21 -4.63 -12.29
CA ALA A 250 -6.91 -5.17 -11.13
C ALA A 250 -7.89 -4.17 -10.51
N VAL A 251 -8.80 -4.69 -9.68
CA VAL A 251 -9.42 -3.92 -8.60
C VAL A 251 -8.75 -4.30 -7.29
N TRP A 252 -8.17 -3.32 -6.61
CA TRP A 252 -7.30 -3.52 -5.45
C TRP A 252 -7.68 -2.57 -4.31
N CYS A 253 -7.79 -3.10 -3.09
CA CYS A 253 -7.95 -2.31 -1.88
C CYS A 253 -6.58 -1.95 -1.30
N VAL A 254 -6.27 -0.65 -1.25
CA VAL A 254 -4.95 -0.15 -0.84
C VAL A 254 -4.76 -0.26 0.67
N GLU A 255 -5.73 0.16 1.48
CA GLU A 255 -5.70 0.05 2.95
C GLU A 255 -5.45 -1.39 3.44
N TYR A 256 -6.19 -2.37 2.92
CA TYR A 256 -6.06 -3.79 3.30
C TYR A 256 -5.12 -4.62 2.41
N ARG A 257 -4.47 -3.99 1.42
CA ARG A 257 -3.52 -4.62 0.49
C ARG A 257 -4.07 -5.90 -0.16
N HIS A 258 -5.35 -5.87 -0.53
CA HIS A 258 -6.08 -7.06 -0.98
C HIS A 258 -6.53 -6.93 -2.44
N ASN A 259 -6.33 -8.00 -3.21
CA ASN A 259 -6.71 -8.11 -4.61
C ASN A 259 -8.15 -8.63 -4.71
N PHE A 260 -9.08 -7.81 -5.21
CA PHE A 260 -10.47 -8.24 -5.40
C PHE A 260 -10.65 -8.98 -6.73
N GLY A 261 -9.72 -8.79 -7.67
CA GLY A 261 -9.63 -9.53 -8.90
C GLY A 261 -8.88 -8.79 -10.01
N HIS A 262 -8.35 -9.55 -10.97
CA HIS A 262 -7.45 -9.03 -12.00
C HIS A 262 -7.50 -9.75 -13.33
N VAL A 263 -7.03 -9.07 -14.37
CA VAL A 263 -6.74 -9.59 -15.71
C VAL A 263 -5.27 -9.34 -16.04
N TYR A 264 -4.65 -10.21 -16.83
CA TYR A 264 -3.26 -10.08 -17.28
C TYR A 264 -3.17 -9.40 -18.64
N ILE A 265 -2.12 -8.59 -18.84
CA ILE A 265 -1.85 -7.89 -20.09
C ILE A 265 -0.80 -8.69 -20.89
N PRO A 266 -1.12 -9.13 -22.13
CA PRO A 266 -0.18 -9.88 -22.97
C PRO A 266 0.98 -9.00 -23.44
N LYS A 267 2.17 -9.59 -23.63
CA LYS A 267 3.38 -8.87 -24.10
C LYS A 267 3.57 -8.90 -25.62
N ASP A 268 2.76 -9.69 -26.33
CA ASP A 268 2.56 -9.65 -27.79
C ASP A 268 1.52 -8.59 -28.21
N LEU A 269 1.37 -7.51 -27.43
CA LEU A 269 0.43 -6.44 -27.69
C LEU A 269 0.88 -5.58 -28.88
N ASP A 270 -0.05 -5.23 -29.78
CA ASP A 270 0.17 -4.24 -30.86
C ASP A 270 -1.09 -3.38 -31.06
N VAL A 271 -1.38 -2.54 -30.06
CA VAL A 271 -2.57 -1.67 -30.02
C VAL A 271 -2.27 -0.27 -30.57
N PRO A 272 -3.30 0.46 -31.05
CA PRO A 272 -3.17 1.83 -31.54
C PRO A 272 -2.44 2.77 -30.55
N PRO A 273 -1.67 3.75 -31.03
CA PRO A 273 -1.10 4.81 -30.17
C PRO A 273 -2.23 5.69 -29.60
N ALA A 274 -2.08 6.22 -28.39
CA ALA A 274 -3.08 7.09 -27.76
C ALA A 274 -2.92 8.55 -28.24
N LEU A 275 -3.41 8.87 -29.46
CA LEU A 275 -3.27 10.19 -30.10
C LEU A 275 -4.58 11.02 -30.12
N GLY A 276 -5.61 10.59 -29.36
CA GLY A 276 -6.90 11.27 -29.28
C GLY A 276 -7.95 10.80 -30.28
N GLN A 277 -7.67 9.75 -31.07
CA GLN A 277 -8.64 9.14 -32.00
C GLN A 277 -9.86 8.52 -31.30
N THR A 278 -9.71 8.13 -30.03
CA THR A 278 -10.78 7.65 -29.15
C THR A 278 -11.57 8.84 -28.58
N LYS A 279 -12.63 9.26 -29.28
CA LYS A 279 -13.51 10.33 -28.79
C LYS A 279 -14.31 9.87 -27.56
N ILE A 280 -13.84 10.30 -26.38
CA ILE A 280 -14.48 10.09 -25.09
C ILE A 280 -15.93 10.59 -25.15
N THR A 281 -16.90 9.68 -25.09
CA THR A 281 -18.33 10.03 -25.14
C THR A 281 -18.86 10.28 -23.72
N THR A 282 -18.32 11.30 -23.06
CA THR A 282 -18.85 11.82 -21.78
C THR A 282 -19.07 13.32 -21.86
N SER A 283 -20.29 13.77 -21.57
CA SER A 283 -20.75 15.15 -21.76
C SER A 283 -20.14 16.13 -20.74
N SER A 284 -18.93 16.62 -21.01
CA SER A 284 -18.23 17.61 -20.17
C SER A 284 -17.56 18.72 -20.99
N THR A 285 -18.35 19.43 -21.81
CA THR A 285 -17.93 20.74 -22.35
C THR A 285 -17.59 21.67 -21.18
N THR A 286 -16.33 22.10 -21.06
CA THR A 286 -15.96 23.17 -20.12
C THR A 286 -15.10 24.21 -20.82
N SER A 287 -15.85 25.08 -21.50
CA SER A 287 -15.47 26.38 -22.05
C SER A 287 -14.21 27.02 -21.48
N GLN A 288 -13.28 27.37 -22.36
CA GLN A 288 -12.31 28.42 -22.07
C GLN A 288 -13.06 29.76 -21.96
N THR A 289 -12.98 30.42 -20.80
CA THR A 289 -13.32 31.85 -20.65
C THR A 289 -12.16 32.58 -19.97
N PRO A 290 -11.55 33.58 -20.62
CA PRO A 290 -10.36 34.25 -20.07
C PRO A 290 -10.75 35.31 -19.04
N TYR A 291 -10.11 35.30 -17.88
CA TYR A 291 -10.10 36.41 -16.93
C TYR A 291 -8.69 36.71 -16.44
N THR A 292 -8.47 37.96 -16.06
CA THR A 292 -7.17 38.63 -16.11
C THR A 292 -6.47 38.78 -14.75
N THR A 293 -5.17 39.09 -14.81
CA THR A 293 -4.34 39.62 -13.71
C THR A 293 -3.72 38.58 -12.75
N THR A 294 -2.58 38.03 -13.19
CA THR A 294 -1.40 37.66 -12.38
C THR A 294 -1.67 37.19 -10.95
N ASN A 295 -2.03 35.92 -10.79
CA ASN A 295 -1.98 35.21 -9.51
C ASN A 295 -1.58 33.76 -9.78
N ASN A 296 -0.49 33.29 -9.18
CA ASN A 296 -0.15 31.86 -9.24
C ASN A 296 -1.03 31.08 -8.27
N CYS A 297 -1.46 29.89 -8.66
CA CYS A 297 -2.35 29.04 -7.88
C CYS A 297 -2.22 27.57 -8.27
N LYS A 298 -2.09 26.69 -7.28
CA LYS A 298 -2.01 25.24 -7.46
C LYS A 298 -2.93 24.51 -6.48
N GLU A 299 -3.56 23.45 -6.98
CA GLU A 299 -4.41 22.55 -6.20
C GLU A 299 -3.59 21.33 -5.75
N ILE A 300 -3.65 21.01 -4.45
CA ILE A 300 -2.86 19.97 -3.78
C ILE A 300 -3.81 19.15 -2.88
N LEU A 301 -3.40 17.94 -2.47
CA LEU A 301 -4.21 17.02 -1.66
C LEU A 301 -5.57 16.70 -2.31
N ASP A 302 -5.54 16.26 -3.57
CA ASP A 302 -6.74 15.92 -4.35
C ASP A 302 -7.72 17.11 -4.46
N LYS A 303 -7.16 18.30 -4.69
CA LYS A 303 -7.84 19.61 -4.74
C LYS A 303 -8.52 20.06 -3.44
N ARG A 304 -8.25 19.40 -2.30
CA ARG A 304 -8.77 19.80 -0.98
C ARG A 304 -8.01 20.98 -0.37
N LEU A 305 -6.75 21.18 -0.77
CA LEU A 305 -5.95 22.36 -0.45
C LEU A 305 -5.70 23.17 -1.73
N GLN A 306 -5.92 24.48 -1.66
CA GLN A 306 -5.57 25.43 -2.71
C GLN A 306 -4.50 26.39 -2.18
N VAL A 307 -3.37 26.46 -2.89
CA VAL A 307 -2.23 27.30 -2.54
C VAL A 307 -2.07 28.38 -3.61
N ARG A 308 -2.19 29.65 -3.23
CA ARG A 308 -1.73 30.79 -4.05
C ARG A 308 -0.44 31.35 -3.51
N TRP A 309 0.46 31.79 -4.39
CA TRP A 309 1.69 32.48 -4.03
C TRP A 309 1.95 33.69 -4.91
N GLU A 310 2.58 34.70 -4.32
CA GLU A 310 3.05 35.91 -4.98
C GLU A 310 4.37 36.35 -4.33
N VAL A 311 5.40 36.61 -5.12
CA VAL A 311 6.68 37.14 -4.63
C VAL A 311 6.59 38.67 -4.53
N GLN A 312 6.87 39.20 -3.34
CA GLN A 312 6.80 40.61 -3.00
C GLN A 312 8.15 41.08 -2.46
N GLY A 313 9.07 41.39 -3.37
CA GLY A 313 10.44 41.78 -3.02
C GLY A 313 11.26 40.59 -2.51
N ASP A 314 11.74 40.69 -1.27
CA ASP A 314 12.49 39.65 -0.54
C ASP A 314 11.59 38.62 0.19
N GLN A 315 10.27 38.79 0.10
CA GLN A 315 9.26 37.98 0.80
C GLN A 315 8.38 37.22 -0.19
N VAL A 316 7.80 36.09 0.24
CA VAL A 316 6.68 35.45 -0.46
C VAL A 316 5.39 35.60 0.37
N GLN A 317 4.32 36.00 -0.30
CA GLN A 317 2.96 35.99 0.25
C GLN A 317 2.27 34.70 -0.20
N ILE A 318 1.81 33.90 0.76
CA ILE A 318 1.13 32.62 0.51
C ILE A 318 -0.30 32.70 1.07
N THR A 319 -1.28 32.35 0.25
CA THR A 319 -2.68 32.17 0.67
C THR A 319 -3.05 30.70 0.57
N LEU A 320 -3.32 30.09 1.73
CA LEU A 320 -3.89 28.75 1.83
C LEU A 320 -5.41 28.86 1.95
N SER A 321 -6.13 28.13 1.11
CA SER A 321 -7.58 27.93 1.23
C SER A 321 -7.89 26.44 1.30
N ALA A 322 -8.70 26.03 2.29
CA ALA A 322 -9.23 24.67 2.41
C ALA A 322 -10.52 24.68 3.22
N ARG A 323 -11.32 23.61 3.16
CA ARG A 323 -12.35 23.38 4.19
C ARG A 323 -11.69 22.71 5.39
N LEU A 324 -11.95 23.22 6.59
CA LEU A 324 -11.35 22.75 7.83
C LEU A 324 -12.44 22.54 8.88
N ARG A 325 -12.40 21.40 9.55
CA ARG A 325 -13.22 21.12 10.72
C ARG A 325 -12.74 21.96 11.90
N LYS A 326 -13.58 22.06 12.92
CA LYS A 326 -13.16 22.62 14.22
C LYS A 326 -11.97 21.83 14.76
N ASP A 327 -11.00 22.54 15.32
CA ASP A 327 -9.78 21.99 15.93
C ASP A 327 -8.90 21.17 14.94
N GLN A 328 -8.95 21.51 13.64
CA GLN A 328 -8.11 20.97 12.57
C GLN A 328 -7.13 22.02 12.01
N TYR A 329 -5.92 21.60 11.63
CA TYR A 329 -4.94 22.42 10.90
C TYR A 329 -4.82 22.01 9.42
N MET A 330 -4.35 22.96 8.62
CA MET A 330 -3.69 22.73 7.33
C MET A 330 -2.21 23.11 7.46
N SER A 331 -1.36 22.49 6.65
CA SER A 331 0.08 22.77 6.63
C SER A 331 0.62 22.77 5.21
N PHE A 332 1.62 23.60 4.97
CA PHE A 332 2.27 23.75 3.66
C PHE A 332 3.72 24.25 3.83
N GLY A 333 4.67 23.72 3.05
CA GLY A 333 6.03 24.24 3.00
C GLY A 333 6.99 23.40 2.15
N ILE A 334 8.29 23.63 2.33
CA ILE A 334 9.34 23.01 1.50
C ILE A 334 9.65 21.59 1.99
N SER A 335 9.70 20.64 1.05
CA SER A 335 9.97 19.23 1.36
C SER A 335 11.32 19.03 2.03
N GLY A 336 11.41 18.02 2.89
CA GLY A 336 12.66 17.56 3.50
C GLY A 336 13.72 17.16 2.48
N ALA A 337 13.31 16.69 1.31
CA ALA A 337 14.18 16.33 0.19
C ALA A 337 13.53 16.71 -1.16
N GLU A 338 14.35 17.08 -2.13
CA GLU A 338 13.92 17.32 -3.52
C GLU A 338 13.53 16.00 -4.22
N GLY A 339 12.61 16.08 -5.19
CA GLY A 339 12.15 14.97 -6.01
C GLY A 339 11.18 13.99 -5.34
N ARG A 340 10.73 14.29 -4.11
CA ARG A 340 9.75 13.48 -3.35
C ARG A 340 9.17 14.24 -2.15
N PRO A 341 7.96 13.90 -1.68
CA PRO A 341 7.50 14.36 -0.38
C PRO A 341 8.33 13.69 0.73
N ALA A 342 8.85 14.49 1.65
CA ALA A 342 9.58 14.03 2.84
C ALA A 342 9.30 14.97 4.00
N MET A 343 8.80 14.46 5.13
CA MET A 343 8.58 15.27 6.33
C MET A 343 9.87 15.50 7.13
N LEU A 344 10.78 14.52 7.21
CA LEU A 344 12.02 14.67 7.98
C LEU A 344 12.95 15.71 7.33
N GLY A 345 13.33 16.72 8.11
CA GLY A 345 14.10 17.86 7.64
C GLY A 345 13.29 18.82 6.77
N ALA A 346 11.96 18.79 6.85
CA ALA A 346 11.08 19.74 6.19
C ALA A 346 10.85 20.99 7.05
N ASP A 347 10.51 22.07 6.34
CA ASP A 347 10.19 23.39 6.86
C ASP A 347 8.77 23.72 6.40
N VAL A 348 7.83 23.83 7.34
CA VAL A 348 6.40 23.98 7.03
C VAL A 348 5.68 24.99 7.91
N VAL A 349 4.79 25.76 7.29
CA VAL A 349 3.85 26.62 7.99
C VAL A 349 2.63 25.79 8.38
N VAL A 350 2.32 25.71 9.68
CA VAL A 350 1.07 25.15 10.19
C VAL A 350 0.07 26.27 10.41
N ALA A 351 -1.09 26.21 9.75
CA ALA A 351 -2.14 27.24 9.78
C ALA A 351 -3.50 26.66 10.17
N TYR A 352 -4.24 27.38 11.02
CA TYR A 352 -5.52 26.95 11.56
C TYR A 352 -6.40 28.14 12.01
N TRP A 353 -7.67 27.89 12.29
CA TRP A 353 -8.57 28.88 12.88
C TRP A 353 -8.71 28.66 14.39
N ASP A 354 -8.24 29.62 15.19
CA ASP A 354 -8.46 29.58 16.63
C ASP A 354 -9.93 29.88 16.94
N SER A 355 -10.67 28.84 17.32
CA SER A 355 -12.09 28.93 17.69
C SER A 355 -12.35 29.62 19.03
N LYS A 356 -11.32 29.92 19.84
CA LYS A 356 -11.46 30.67 21.10
C LYS A 356 -11.26 32.17 20.88
N GLY A 357 -10.19 32.56 20.19
CA GLY A 357 -9.93 33.95 19.79
C GLY A 357 -10.74 34.43 18.57
N ASN A 358 -11.35 33.51 17.82
CA ASN A 358 -11.98 33.73 16.51
C ASN A 358 -11.04 34.45 15.51
N GLN A 359 -9.82 33.94 15.40
CA GLN A 359 -8.75 34.54 14.60
C GLN A 359 -7.99 33.47 13.80
N PRO A 360 -7.47 33.80 12.61
CA PRO A 360 -6.49 32.95 11.94
C PRO A 360 -5.20 32.90 12.76
N LYS A 361 -4.57 31.72 12.81
CA LYS A 361 -3.21 31.51 13.29
C LYS A 361 -2.41 30.80 12.22
N ALA A 362 -1.14 31.17 12.09
CA ALA A 362 -0.15 30.42 11.36
C ALA A 362 1.19 30.53 12.10
N SER A 363 2.01 29.48 12.06
CA SER A 363 3.34 29.48 12.65
C SER A 363 4.27 28.56 11.87
N ASP A 364 5.56 28.91 11.83
CA ASP A 364 6.62 28.08 11.24
C ASP A 364 6.98 26.90 12.15
N TYR A 365 7.25 25.75 11.52
CA TYR A 365 7.64 24.48 12.15
C TYR A 365 8.77 23.78 11.39
N THR A 366 9.93 23.61 12.01
CA THR A 366 10.91 22.57 11.65
C THR A 366 10.42 21.18 12.05
N ILE A 367 10.45 20.24 11.11
CA ILE A 367 10.20 18.82 11.38
C ILE A 367 11.53 18.06 11.50
N THR A 368 11.96 17.80 12.73
CA THR A 368 13.17 17.01 12.99
C THR A 368 12.90 15.50 13.04
N HIS A 369 11.75 15.09 13.57
CA HIS A 369 11.36 13.69 13.81
C HIS A 369 9.86 13.48 13.55
N LEU A 370 9.44 12.25 13.22
CA LEU A 370 8.03 11.88 12.99
C LEU A 370 7.25 11.65 14.31
N ALA A 371 7.32 12.61 15.22
CA ALA A 371 6.69 12.58 16.54
C ALA A 371 6.09 13.95 16.89
N GLN A 372 5.21 14.00 17.91
CA GLN A 372 4.79 15.28 18.50
C GLN A 372 6.01 16.03 19.08
N CYS A 373 5.93 17.36 19.16
CA CYS A 373 6.99 18.16 19.78
C CYS A 373 7.16 17.84 21.27
N ASP A 374 8.33 17.33 21.66
CA ASP A 374 8.69 17.13 23.07
C ASP A 374 9.28 18.41 23.70
N GLY A 375 9.86 19.29 22.88
CA GLY A 375 10.54 20.54 23.27
C GLY A 375 11.92 20.68 22.64
N GLU A 376 12.56 19.57 22.25
CA GLU A 376 13.84 19.51 21.53
C GLU A 376 13.70 18.89 20.13
N ARG A 377 12.71 18.00 19.93
CA ARG A 377 12.55 17.12 18.77
C ARG A 377 11.08 16.88 18.45
N GLY A 378 10.84 16.39 17.22
CA GLY A 378 9.50 16.14 16.67
C GLY A 378 9.12 17.14 15.56
N VAL A 379 7.81 17.30 15.37
CA VAL A 379 7.16 18.35 14.59
C VAL A 379 6.95 19.55 15.53
N CYS A 380 7.90 20.48 15.58
CA CYS A 380 7.94 21.56 16.57
C CYS A 380 7.79 22.95 15.95
N PRO A 381 7.03 23.88 16.59
CA PRO A 381 7.14 25.31 16.28
C PRO A 381 8.57 25.81 16.56
N ASP A 382 9.13 26.62 15.67
CA ASP A 382 10.57 26.94 15.73
C ASP A 382 10.98 27.74 16.97
N HIS A 383 10.08 28.57 17.50
CA HIS A 383 10.28 29.29 18.76
C HIS A 383 10.51 28.36 19.98
N LYS A 384 10.12 27.07 19.92
CA LYS A 384 10.45 26.09 20.95
C LYS A 384 11.87 25.56 20.83
N LEU A 385 12.36 25.42 19.59
CA LEU A 385 13.73 24.98 19.28
C LEU A 385 14.75 26.14 19.32
N GLY A 386 14.39 27.28 19.94
CA GLY A 386 15.21 28.50 19.95
C GLY A 386 15.45 29.09 18.56
N GLY A 387 14.53 28.88 17.62
CA GLY A 387 14.44 29.67 16.39
C GLY A 387 13.47 30.83 16.57
N SER A 388 13.21 31.54 15.49
CA SER A 388 12.19 32.57 15.39
C SER A 388 10.99 32.07 14.58
N ASN A 389 9.87 32.78 14.65
CA ASN A 389 8.70 32.50 13.82
C ASN A 389 8.62 33.57 12.73
N ASP A 390 9.02 33.21 11.51
CA ASP A 390 9.07 34.14 10.37
C ASP A 390 7.75 34.29 9.62
N VAL A 391 6.73 33.51 10.00
CA VAL A 391 5.37 33.61 9.46
C VAL A 391 4.63 34.78 10.07
N VAL A 392 4.35 35.80 9.24
CA VAL A 392 3.47 36.92 9.58
C VAL A 392 2.10 36.72 8.92
N VAL A 393 1.06 36.49 9.72
CA VAL A 393 -0.32 36.42 9.22
C VAL A 393 -0.78 37.79 8.74
N VAL A 394 -1.16 37.89 7.46
CA VAL A 394 -1.67 39.11 6.82
C VAL A 394 -3.18 39.21 6.97
N SER A 395 -3.89 38.11 6.76
CA SER A 395 -5.35 38.05 6.87
C SER A 395 -5.86 36.63 7.01
N GLY A 396 -7.14 36.48 7.33
CA GLY A 396 -7.85 35.22 7.19
C GLY A 396 -9.35 35.41 7.32
N SER A 397 -10.11 34.49 6.74
CA SER A 397 -11.58 34.49 6.81
C SER A 397 -12.14 33.09 6.67
N GLN A 398 -13.22 32.80 7.38
CA GLN A 398 -14.08 31.64 7.12
C GLN A 398 -15.33 32.09 6.35
N LYS A 399 -15.57 31.49 5.18
CA LYS A 399 -16.77 31.72 4.35
C LYS A 399 -17.22 30.41 3.73
N ASN A 400 -18.51 30.09 3.83
CA ASN A 400 -19.12 28.88 3.25
C ASN A 400 -18.38 27.56 3.59
N GLY A 401 -17.84 27.44 4.81
CA GLY A 401 -17.03 26.29 5.26
C GLY A 401 -15.56 26.31 4.83
N ILE A 402 -15.19 27.17 3.87
CA ILE A 402 -13.79 27.36 3.46
C ILE A 402 -13.12 28.31 4.45
N THR A 403 -12.01 27.86 5.02
CA THR A 403 -11.06 28.68 5.78
C THR A 403 -9.95 29.11 4.83
N THR A 404 -9.82 30.42 4.61
CA THR A 404 -8.70 31.04 3.89
C THR A 404 -7.81 31.77 4.87
N ILE A 405 -6.50 31.54 4.82
CA ILE A 405 -5.48 32.22 5.63
C ILE A 405 -4.36 32.67 4.70
N THR A 406 -4.02 33.97 4.75
CA THR A 406 -2.91 34.56 4.02
C THR A 406 -1.82 34.95 5.01
N TYR A 407 -0.58 34.54 4.72
CA TYR A 407 0.61 34.92 5.48
C TYR A 407 1.75 35.33 4.55
N ARG A 408 2.81 35.90 5.13
CA ARG A 408 4.09 36.17 4.47
C ARG A 408 5.22 35.53 5.26
N ARG A 409 6.28 35.14 4.55
CA ARG A 409 7.58 34.78 5.13
C ARG A 409 8.73 35.15 4.16
N PRO A 410 9.98 35.26 4.62
CA PRO A 410 11.12 35.57 3.76
C PRO A 410 11.36 34.52 2.68
N LEU A 411 12.01 34.92 1.59
CA LEU A 411 12.57 34.00 0.60
C LEU A 411 13.86 33.34 1.12
N ALA A 412 14.73 34.10 1.78
CA ALA A 412 15.97 33.59 2.33
C ALA A 412 15.74 32.80 3.63
N ALA A 413 16.42 31.66 3.79
CA ALA A 413 16.51 31.00 5.08
C ALA A 413 17.31 31.88 6.06
N LYS A 414 16.74 32.17 7.22
CA LYS A 414 17.26 33.07 8.24
C LYS A 414 18.04 32.30 9.29
N GLU A 415 17.47 31.20 9.77
CA GLU A 415 18.09 30.20 10.63
C GLU A 415 18.32 28.89 9.85
N SER A 416 19.28 28.89 8.92
CA SER A 416 19.65 27.80 7.96
C SER A 416 19.78 26.34 8.48
N SER A 417 19.69 26.11 9.79
CA SER A 417 19.56 24.78 10.42
C SER A 417 18.12 24.29 10.59
N LYS A 418 17.13 25.14 10.29
CA LYS A 418 15.69 24.99 10.55
C LYS A 418 14.91 25.27 9.27
N ASP A 419 14.97 26.50 8.81
CA ASP A 419 14.28 27.00 7.63
C ASP A 419 15.05 26.77 6.32
N LYS A 420 14.29 26.75 5.22
CA LYS A 420 14.75 26.52 3.85
C LYS A 420 14.50 27.73 2.96
N GLU A 421 15.40 27.92 2.02
CA GLU A 421 15.33 28.99 1.03
C GLU A 421 14.23 28.70 -0.01
N ILE A 422 13.40 29.70 -0.28
CA ILE A 422 12.32 29.64 -1.27
C ILE A 422 12.89 30.16 -2.60
N LEU A 423 13.52 29.26 -3.34
CA LEU A 423 14.13 29.54 -4.64
C LEU A 423 13.08 29.96 -5.66
N THR A 424 13.30 31.11 -6.29
CA THR A 424 12.50 31.66 -7.40
C THR A 424 13.13 31.40 -8.78
N SER A 425 14.27 30.70 -8.82
CA SER A 425 15.02 30.41 -10.05
C SER A 425 14.80 29.00 -10.60
N ARG A 426 14.05 28.15 -9.88
CA ARG A 426 13.71 26.76 -10.27
C ARG A 426 12.49 26.28 -9.49
N SER A 427 11.87 25.20 -9.98
CA SER A 427 10.89 24.46 -9.20
C SER A 427 11.53 23.75 -7.99
N GLN A 428 10.82 23.69 -6.87
CA GLN A 428 11.20 22.94 -5.66
C GLN A 428 10.06 22.00 -5.22
N SER A 429 10.40 20.85 -4.63
CA SER A 429 9.44 19.94 -3.99
C SER A 429 8.83 20.56 -2.74
N VAL A 430 7.50 20.57 -2.65
CA VAL A 430 6.74 21.01 -1.48
C VAL A 430 6.02 19.84 -0.82
N ILE A 431 5.63 20.01 0.45
CA ILE A 431 4.72 19.11 1.16
C ILE A 431 3.54 19.87 1.74
N ALA A 432 2.43 19.15 1.93
CA ALA A 432 1.25 19.66 2.60
C ALA A 432 0.51 18.54 3.36
N ALA A 433 -0.19 18.90 4.43
CA ALA A 433 -1.03 17.96 5.18
C ALA A 433 -2.19 18.64 5.95
N PHE A 434 -3.22 17.87 6.25
CA PHE A 434 -4.27 18.23 7.23
C PHE A 434 -4.22 17.31 8.44
N GLY A 435 -4.40 17.84 9.65
CA GLY A 435 -4.45 17.00 10.85
C GLY A 435 -5.23 17.64 12.01
N PRO A 436 -5.53 16.87 13.07
CA PRO A 436 -6.11 17.41 14.29
C PRO A 436 -5.07 18.25 15.06
N LEU A 437 -5.54 19.26 15.78
CA LEU A 437 -4.74 19.96 16.78
C LEU A 437 -4.74 19.20 18.11
N ASN A 438 -3.69 19.33 18.91
CA ASN A 438 -3.68 18.86 20.29
C ASN A 438 -4.28 19.91 21.25
N SER A 439 -4.35 19.60 22.55
CA SER A 439 -4.92 20.48 23.58
C SER A 439 -4.20 21.83 23.76
N LYS A 440 -2.99 21.98 23.22
CA LYS A 440 -2.18 23.22 23.20
C LYS A 440 -2.34 24.04 21.91
N LEU A 441 -3.19 23.58 20.98
CA LEU A 441 -3.30 24.10 19.60
C LEU A 441 -2.03 23.91 18.75
N GLU A 442 -1.29 22.83 19.01
CA GLU A 442 -0.12 22.42 18.21
C GLU A 442 -0.47 21.23 17.31
N ALA A 443 0.29 21.04 16.22
CA ALA A 443 0.05 19.97 15.25
C ALA A 443 0.14 18.57 15.89
N ASN A 444 -0.89 17.75 15.67
CA ASN A 444 -0.90 16.32 16.01
C ASN A 444 -0.83 15.45 14.74
N ALA A 445 -0.67 14.14 14.92
CA ALA A 445 -0.55 13.16 13.83
C ALA A 445 -1.77 13.20 12.87
N HIS A 446 -1.48 13.36 11.59
CA HIS A 446 -2.43 13.35 10.48
C HIS A 446 -2.60 11.94 9.87
N SER A 447 -3.73 11.70 9.21
CA SER A 447 -3.94 10.46 8.44
C SER A 447 -2.97 10.35 7.26
N PHE A 448 -2.60 9.12 6.88
CA PHE A 448 -1.84 8.84 5.66
C PHE A 448 -2.60 9.26 4.37
N MET A 449 -3.91 9.46 4.45
CA MET A 449 -4.74 9.99 3.34
C MET A 449 -4.83 11.53 3.34
N ASP A 450 -4.31 12.21 4.36
CA ASP A 450 -4.36 13.67 4.52
C ASP A 450 -2.98 14.32 4.34
N THR A 451 -2.12 13.74 3.50
CA THR A 451 -0.73 14.18 3.25
C THR A 451 -0.37 14.14 1.76
N THR A 452 0.64 14.91 1.34
CA THR A 452 1.20 14.85 -0.02
C THR A 452 1.87 13.50 -0.28
N ARG A 453 1.21 12.66 -1.09
CA ARG A 453 1.60 11.26 -1.39
C ARG A 453 2.54 11.09 -2.59
N HIS A 454 2.65 12.11 -3.43
CA HIS A 454 3.49 12.14 -4.64
C HIS A 454 4.33 13.43 -4.63
N ASP A 455 5.35 13.51 -5.48
CA ASP A 455 6.13 14.73 -5.59
C ASP A 455 5.30 15.85 -6.20
N VAL A 456 5.25 17.00 -5.52
CA VAL A 456 4.54 18.20 -5.97
C VAL A 456 5.58 19.29 -6.03
N GLN A 457 5.88 19.77 -7.24
CA GLN A 457 6.86 20.84 -7.44
C GLN A 457 6.15 22.17 -7.77
N LEU A 458 6.56 23.24 -7.09
CA LEU A 458 6.16 24.61 -7.38
C LEU A 458 7.38 25.41 -7.80
N ASP A 459 7.20 26.24 -8.83
CA ASP A 459 8.13 27.31 -9.16
C ASP A 459 7.63 28.61 -8.52
N PHE A 460 8.34 29.09 -7.51
CA PHE A 460 7.95 30.30 -6.78
C PHE A 460 8.18 31.58 -7.60
N GLY A 461 9.03 31.55 -8.63
CA GLY A 461 9.27 32.67 -9.55
C GLY A 461 8.39 32.68 -10.81
N ALA A 462 7.57 31.65 -11.03
CA ALA A 462 6.65 31.59 -12.16
C ALA A 462 5.66 32.77 -12.18
N THR A 463 5.09 33.06 -13.36
CA THR A 463 4.04 34.07 -13.51
C THR A 463 2.85 33.50 -14.29
N ASN A 464 1.66 33.57 -13.67
CA ASN A 464 0.42 32.97 -14.17
C ASN A 464 0.40 31.42 -14.19
N ASP A 465 1.17 30.74 -13.32
CA ASP A 465 0.97 29.30 -13.04
C ASP A 465 -0.33 29.12 -12.24
N ASN A 466 -1.48 29.21 -12.92
CA ASN A 466 -2.80 29.13 -12.33
C ASN A 466 -3.52 27.85 -12.80
N THR A 467 -3.22 26.73 -12.15
CA THR A 467 -3.92 25.45 -12.38
C THR A 467 -5.21 25.33 -11.56
N CYS A 468 -5.62 26.40 -10.87
CA CYS A 468 -6.77 26.37 -9.98
C CYS A 468 -8.09 26.61 -10.73
N ILE A 469 -8.95 25.60 -10.69
CA ILE A 469 -10.30 25.64 -11.25
C ILE A 469 -11.33 25.84 -10.12
N GLY A 470 -11.01 25.36 -8.92
CA GLY A 470 -11.83 25.48 -7.73
C GLY A 470 -11.43 24.43 -6.70
N LEU A 471 -11.46 24.80 -5.41
CA LEU A 471 -11.38 23.82 -4.33
C LEU A 471 -12.43 22.73 -4.57
N ALA A 472 -12.04 21.46 -4.46
CA ALA A 472 -12.99 20.37 -4.57
C ALA A 472 -14.14 20.59 -3.58
N GLU A 473 -15.35 20.38 -4.07
CA GLU A 473 -16.50 20.21 -3.20
C GLU A 473 -16.32 18.89 -2.45
N LEU A 474 -15.71 19.00 -1.26
CA LEU A 474 -15.93 18.02 -0.22
C LEU A 474 -17.45 17.96 0.00
N ASP A 475 -18.02 16.77 -0.16
CA ASP A 475 -19.26 16.33 0.48
C ASP A 475 -19.10 16.44 2.00
N GLU A 476 -19.08 17.66 2.51
CA GLU A 476 -18.87 17.93 3.94
C GLU A 476 -20.18 17.85 4.74
N ARG A 477 -21.23 17.39 4.06
CA ARG A 477 -22.27 16.54 4.63
C ARG A 477 -22.41 15.24 3.83
N GLY A 478 -21.33 14.46 3.80
CA GLY A 478 -21.46 13.01 3.82
C GLY A 478 -22.55 12.66 4.84
N PRO A 479 -23.56 11.87 4.45
CA PRO A 479 -24.87 11.91 5.08
C PRO A 479 -24.78 11.57 6.57
N GLN A 480 -25.66 12.17 7.37
CA GLN A 480 -25.62 12.03 8.83
C GLN A 480 -25.55 10.54 9.23
N PRO A 481 -24.61 10.17 10.13
CA PRO A 481 -24.49 8.80 10.57
C PRO A 481 -25.79 8.35 11.24
N TRP A 482 -26.10 7.06 11.10
CA TRP A 482 -27.25 6.50 11.81
C TRP A 482 -27.01 6.60 13.31
N ALA A 483 -28.06 6.95 14.07
CA ALA A 483 -27.95 7.11 15.52
C ALA A 483 -27.41 5.82 16.17
N PRO A 484 -26.32 5.91 16.97
CA PRO A 484 -25.76 4.75 17.68
C PRO A 484 -26.83 4.07 18.52
N ARG A 485 -26.92 2.74 18.39
CA ARG A 485 -27.95 1.94 19.05
C ARG A 485 -27.52 1.59 20.45
N VAL A 486 -28.47 1.45 21.37
CA VAL A 486 -28.20 1.13 22.78
C VAL A 486 -28.91 -0.17 23.15
N LEU A 487 -28.16 -1.12 23.70
CA LEU A 487 -28.67 -2.36 24.27
C LEU A 487 -28.48 -2.35 25.78
N SER A 488 -29.56 -2.45 26.54
CA SER A 488 -29.58 -2.43 28.00
C SER A 488 -30.65 -3.38 28.54
N GLY A 489 -30.50 -3.84 29.79
CA GLY A 489 -31.44 -4.76 30.44
C GLY A 489 -31.45 -6.21 29.90
N LEU A 490 -30.58 -6.54 28.94
CA LEU A 490 -30.47 -7.88 28.35
C LEU A 490 -29.30 -8.65 28.97
N THR A 491 -29.50 -9.94 29.26
CA THR A 491 -28.43 -10.87 29.71
C THR A 491 -27.80 -11.66 28.57
N ASN A 492 -28.50 -11.81 27.44
CA ASN A 492 -28.08 -12.62 26.30
C ASN A 492 -27.99 -11.75 25.03
N PHE A 493 -26.93 -11.97 24.25
CA PHE A 493 -26.64 -11.27 23.01
C PHE A 493 -26.30 -12.28 21.90
N THR A 494 -26.70 -12.02 20.66
CA THR A 494 -26.14 -12.68 19.45
C THR A 494 -25.13 -11.73 18.80
N ALA A 495 -24.01 -12.26 18.32
CA ALA A 495 -22.95 -11.49 17.65
C ALA A 495 -22.64 -12.09 16.28
N ARG A 496 -22.88 -11.32 15.21
CA ARG A 496 -22.77 -11.71 13.80
C ARG A 496 -21.88 -10.75 13.03
N ILE A 497 -21.44 -11.14 11.84
CA ILE A 497 -20.77 -10.25 10.90
C ILE A 497 -21.82 -9.59 9.98
N GLY A 498 -21.51 -8.41 9.46
CA GLY A 498 -22.33 -7.71 8.47
C GLY A 498 -21.62 -6.46 7.94
N PRO A 499 -22.23 -5.70 7.01
CA PRO A 499 -21.53 -4.64 6.28
C PRO A 499 -21.36 -3.38 7.13
N ALA A 500 -20.31 -2.61 6.87
CA ALA A 500 -19.95 -1.46 7.68
C ALA A 500 -20.89 -0.24 7.58
N GLY A 501 -21.87 -0.23 6.66
CA GLY A 501 -22.81 0.89 6.50
C GLY A 501 -22.26 2.12 5.78
N GLY A 502 -21.19 1.96 4.98
CA GLY A 502 -20.57 3.03 4.19
C GLY A 502 -20.30 4.32 4.97
N LYS A 503 -20.61 5.50 4.39
CA LYS A 503 -20.42 6.80 5.06
C LYS A 503 -21.54 7.15 6.09
N ARG A 504 -22.41 6.21 6.49
CA ARG A 504 -23.39 6.39 7.59
C ARG A 504 -23.15 5.49 8.81
N GLY A 505 -22.42 4.38 8.65
CA GLY A 505 -22.22 3.37 9.69
C GLY A 505 -20.91 3.51 10.47
N TYR A 506 -20.06 2.48 10.42
CA TYR A 506 -18.94 2.26 11.34
C TYR A 506 -17.99 3.47 11.47
N THR A 507 -17.41 3.91 10.35
CA THR A 507 -16.35 4.95 10.36
C THR A 507 -16.79 6.29 10.96
N PRO A 508 -17.93 6.90 10.57
CA PRO A 508 -18.39 8.16 11.18
C PRO A 508 -18.95 8.01 12.60
N VAL A 509 -19.44 6.83 13.00
CA VAL A 509 -19.88 6.56 14.38
C VAL A 509 -18.68 6.37 15.33
N THR A 510 -17.65 5.66 14.88
CA THR A 510 -16.54 5.23 15.74
C THR A 510 -15.34 6.18 15.72
N GLY A 511 -15.09 6.85 14.60
CA GLY A 511 -13.83 7.55 14.32
C GLY A 511 -12.67 6.65 13.87
N HIS A 512 -12.86 5.33 13.82
CA HIS A 512 -11.86 4.36 13.39
C HIS A 512 -12.13 3.89 11.94
N PRO A 513 -11.09 3.58 11.13
CA PRO A 513 -11.27 3.02 9.79
C PRO A 513 -11.87 1.60 9.88
N SER A 514 -12.74 1.26 8.94
CA SER A 514 -13.49 0.00 8.91
C SER A 514 -12.96 -0.96 7.83
N TRP A 515 -13.20 -2.27 7.97
CA TRP A 515 -12.83 -3.30 6.99
C TRP A 515 -13.86 -3.50 5.87
N GLY A 516 -14.91 -2.68 5.82
CA GLY A 516 -16.11 -2.94 5.01
C GLY A 516 -17.11 -3.88 5.69
N ILE A 517 -16.67 -4.59 6.74
CA ILE A 517 -17.49 -5.38 7.67
C ILE A 517 -17.35 -4.89 9.12
N ALA A 518 -18.34 -5.21 9.95
CA ALA A 518 -18.40 -4.88 11.38
C ALA A 518 -19.23 -5.92 12.16
N TRP A 519 -19.17 -5.85 13.49
CA TRP A 519 -20.01 -6.65 14.39
C TRP A 519 -21.45 -6.13 14.45
N TYR A 520 -22.38 -7.03 14.22
CA TYR A 520 -23.81 -6.85 14.44
C TYR A 520 -24.19 -7.56 15.74
N ILE A 521 -24.65 -6.81 16.75
CA ILE A 521 -25.07 -7.35 18.05
C ILE A 521 -26.58 -7.23 18.18
N ASN A 522 -27.29 -8.36 18.42
CA ASN A 522 -28.76 -8.44 18.35
C ASN A 522 -29.31 -7.78 17.06
N ASP A 523 -28.63 -8.05 15.94
CA ASP A 523 -28.95 -7.54 14.61
C ASP A 523 -28.96 -5.99 14.49
N GLN A 524 -28.29 -5.30 15.42
CA GLN A 524 -27.94 -3.87 15.33
C GLN A 524 -26.47 -3.72 14.92
N LEU A 525 -26.16 -2.82 14.00
CA LEU A 525 -24.78 -2.45 13.66
C LEU A 525 -24.12 -1.72 14.84
N ILE A 526 -23.05 -2.31 15.39
CA ILE A 526 -22.20 -1.80 16.48
C ILE A 526 -22.90 -0.99 17.60
N PRO A 527 -23.90 -1.55 18.31
CA PRO A 527 -24.55 -0.86 19.43
C PRO A 527 -23.60 -0.64 20.62
N GLU A 528 -23.88 0.37 21.42
CA GLU A 528 -23.34 0.53 22.77
C GLU A 528 -24.12 -0.36 23.75
N ILE A 529 -23.41 -1.26 24.43
CA ILE A 529 -23.99 -2.25 25.34
C ILE A 529 -23.85 -1.75 26.78
N TYR A 530 -24.88 -1.89 27.62
CA TYR A 530 -24.82 -1.56 29.04
C TYR A 530 -24.91 -2.83 29.89
N VAL A 531 -23.90 -3.05 30.74
CA VAL A 531 -23.79 -4.21 31.66
C VAL A 531 -23.56 -3.76 33.10
N GLU A 532 -24.00 -4.55 34.07
CA GLU A 532 -23.85 -4.26 35.50
C GLU A 532 -22.74 -5.12 36.13
N ARG A 533 -21.95 -4.52 37.02
CA ARG A 533 -20.95 -5.23 37.82
C ARG A 533 -21.59 -6.32 38.68
N GLY A 534 -20.96 -7.48 38.75
CA GLY A 534 -21.44 -8.67 39.47
C GLY A 534 -22.46 -9.53 38.71
N LYS A 535 -22.98 -9.09 37.55
CA LYS A 535 -23.86 -9.91 36.70
C LYS A 535 -23.06 -10.71 35.66
N THR A 536 -23.68 -11.77 35.16
CA THR A 536 -23.13 -12.64 34.10
C THR A 536 -23.96 -12.52 32.84
N TYR A 537 -23.28 -12.38 31.70
CA TYR A 537 -23.86 -12.15 30.38
C TYR A 537 -23.37 -13.22 29.40
N THR A 538 -24.22 -13.58 28.42
CA THR A 538 -23.95 -14.62 27.41
C THR A 538 -23.89 -13.98 26.02
N PHE A 539 -22.79 -14.17 25.29
CA PHE A 539 -22.67 -13.80 23.88
C PHE A 539 -22.67 -15.06 23.02
N PHE A 540 -23.66 -15.24 22.15
CA PHE A 540 -23.74 -16.28 21.14
C PHE A 540 -23.06 -15.78 19.87
N VAL A 541 -21.84 -16.25 19.64
CA VAL A 541 -20.92 -15.73 18.63
C VAL A 541 -20.99 -16.58 17.37
N GLU A 542 -21.29 -15.90 16.26
CA GLU A 542 -21.45 -16.46 14.91
C GLU A 542 -20.42 -15.85 13.94
N GLY A 543 -19.18 -15.65 14.42
CA GLY A 543 -18.08 -14.98 13.70
C GLY A 543 -17.18 -15.89 12.84
N GLY A 544 -17.45 -17.18 12.79
CA GLY A 544 -16.68 -18.17 12.04
C GLY A 544 -15.63 -18.94 12.85
N ASP A 545 -15.48 -20.21 12.49
CA ASP A 545 -14.73 -21.24 13.20
C ASP A 545 -13.52 -21.80 12.42
N ASP A 546 -13.53 -21.68 11.08
CA ASP A 546 -12.43 -22.11 10.22
C ASP A 546 -11.22 -21.15 10.24
N ARG A 547 -10.20 -21.49 11.06
CA ARG A 547 -8.91 -20.79 11.11
C ARG A 547 -8.15 -20.74 9.79
N THR A 548 -8.46 -21.60 8.81
CA THR A 548 -7.78 -21.62 7.51
C THR A 548 -8.33 -20.59 6.52
N ASN A 549 -9.47 -19.96 6.84
CA ASN A 549 -10.10 -18.91 6.05
C ASN A 549 -10.18 -17.57 6.84
N PRO A 550 -9.10 -16.76 6.88
CA PRO A 550 -9.08 -15.51 7.63
C PRO A 550 -10.21 -14.54 7.29
N ALA A 551 -10.64 -14.51 6.02
CA ALA A 551 -11.71 -13.65 5.55
C ALA A 551 -13.10 -14.03 6.09
N LYS A 552 -13.24 -15.19 6.73
CA LYS A 552 -14.43 -15.65 7.45
C LYS A 552 -14.11 -16.17 8.86
N TYR A 553 -13.05 -15.64 9.49
CA TYR A 553 -12.61 -16.04 10.84
C TYR A 553 -12.43 -14.83 11.77
N HIS A 554 -13.51 -14.50 12.48
CA HIS A 554 -13.60 -13.32 13.35
C HIS A 554 -14.02 -13.73 14.78
N PRO A 555 -13.12 -14.29 15.61
CA PRO A 555 -13.47 -14.63 16.99
C PRO A 555 -13.75 -13.38 17.83
N PHE A 556 -14.74 -13.46 18.71
CA PHE A 556 -15.18 -12.34 19.54
C PHE A 556 -14.46 -12.32 20.89
N TYR A 557 -14.07 -11.14 21.37
CA TYR A 557 -13.48 -10.99 22.70
C TYR A 557 -13.73 -9.58 23.28
N ILE A 558 -13.50 -9.41 24.59
CA ILE A 558 -13.76 -8.16 25.32
C ILE A 558 -12.47 -7.67 25.99
N SER A 559 -12.10 -6.41 25.78
CA SER A 559 -10.88 -5.79 26.35
C SER A 559 -11.00 -4.28 26.53
N ASP A 560 -9.99 -3.65 27.14
CA ASP A 560 -9.86 -2.19 27.26
C ASP A 560 -9.45 -1.46 25.95
N SER A 561 -8.87 -2.18 24.97
CA SER A 561 -8.43 -1.62 23.69
C SER A 561 -9.59 -1.37 22.72
N SER A 562 -9.79 -0.11 22.32
CA SER A 562 -10.80 0.25 21.32
C SER A 562 -10.55 -0.34 19.93
N GLU A 563 -9.29 -0.63 19.57
CA GLU A 563 -8.91 -1.05 18.21
C GLU A 563 -9.02 -2.55 17.91
N GLY A 564 -9.16 -3.43 18.90
CA GLY A 564 -9.24 -4.89 18.66
C GLY A 564 -7.92 -5.60 18.36
N GLY A 565 -8.00 -6.72 17.62
CA GLY A 565 -6.89 -7.43 16.98
C GLY A 565 -5.80 -8.01 17.89
N PHE A 566 -6.17 -8.52 19.07
CA PHE A 566 -5.21 -9.06 20.05
C PHE A 566 -4.25 -10.12 19.47
N GLY A 567 -4.73 -11.01 18.60
CA GLY A 567 -3.96 -12.11 18.01
C GLY A 567 -2.88 -11.70 17.01
N GLN A 568 -2.93 -10.48 16.47
CA GLN A 568 -1.90 -9.95 15.56
C GLN A 568 -0.92 -8.98 16.24
N LYS A 569 -1.13 -8.66 17.53
CA LYS A 569 -0.23 -7.83 18.33
C LYS A 569 0.97 -8.63 18.82
N LYS A 570 2.12 -7.96 19.02
CA LYS A 570 3.29 -8.56 19.68
C LYS A 570 3.00 -8.80 21.15
N GLU A 571 3.73 -9.71 21.78
CA GLU A 571 3.60 -10.00 23.21
C GLU A 571 3.76 -8.75 24.09
N GLU A 572 4.68 -7.84 23.75
CA GLU A 572 4.85 -6.54 24.42
C GLU A 572 3.59 -5.67 24.38
N ASP A 573 2.80 -5.74 23.30
CA ASP A 573 1.59 -4.94 23.09
C ASP A 573 0.34 -5.65 23.63
N GLN A 574 0.31 -6.99 23.57
CA GLN A 574 -0.68 -7.82 24.27
C GLN A 574 -0.61 -7.60 25.78
N ARG A 575 0.61 -7.52 26.36
CA ARG A 575 0.83 -7.23 27.79
C ARG A 575 0.36 -5.84 28.24
N LYS A 576 0.11 -4.90 27.31
CA LYS A 576 -0.45 -3.55 27.59
C LYS A 576 -1.98 -3.52 27.61
N GLN A 577 -2.64 -4.62 27.23
CA GLN A 577 -4.08 -4.67 26.96
C GLN A 577 -4.77 -5.67 27.90
N ARG A 578 -5.67 -5.19 28.76
CA ARG A 578 -6.43 -6.05 29.68
C ARG A 578 -7.60 -6.70 28.94
N VAL A 579 -7.57 -8.03 28.83
CA VAL A 579 -8.69 -8.84 28.35
C VAL A 579 -9.61 -9.21 29.53
N PHE A 580 -10.92 -9.10 29.31
CA PHE A 580 -11.97 -9.45 30.28
C PHE A 580 -12.74 -10.72 29.91
N ALA A 581 -12.84 -11.04 28.61
CA ALA A 581 -13.48 -12.26 28.12
C ALA A 581 -13.00 -12.63 26.70
N GLY A 582 -13.20 -13.89 26.28
CA GLY A 582 -13.03 -14.35 24.89
C GLY A 582 -11.63 -14.83 24.50
N VAL A 583 -10.66 -14.77 25.41
CA VAL A 583 -9.29 -15.31 25.22
C VAL A 583 -8.93 -16.19 26.42
N ALA A 584 -8.28 -17.32 26.13
CA ALA A 584 -7.61 -18.16 27.11
C ALA A 584 -6.12 -18.29 26.74
N TYR A 585 -5.32 -18.88 27.62
CA TYR A 585 -3.91 -19.15 27.40
C TYR A 585 -3.67 -20.65 27.52
N ASP A 586 -2.80 -21.21 26.68
CA ASP A 586 -2.40 -22.61 26.76
C ASP A 586 -1.27 -22.84 27.79
N ASN A 587 -0.81 -24.09 27.90
CA ASN A 587 0.24 -24.49 28.84
C ASN A 587 1.61 -23.85 28.55
N GLU A 588 1.80 -23.29 27.35
CA GLU A 588 3.03 -22.64 26.90
C GLU A 588 2.93 -21.10 27.01
N GLY A 589 1.74 -20.60 27.38
CA GLY A 589 1.47 -19.18 27.59
C GLY A 589 1.00 -18.45 26.32
N TYR A 590 0.69 -19.16 25.23
CA TYR A 590 0.17 -18.51 24.02
C TYR A 590 -1.33 -18.21 24.17
N PRO A 591 -1.76 -16.97 23.85
CA PRO A 591 -3.17 -16.62 23.87
C PRO A 591 -3.91 -17.26 22.68
N TYR A 592 -5.10 -17.78 22.90
CA TYR A 592 -6.00 -18.24 21.86
C TYR A 592 -7.46 -17.81 22.13
N PRO A 593 -8.26 -17.52 21.09
CA PRO A 593 -9.64 -17.11 21.26
C PRO A 593 -10.53 -18.30 21.65
N THR A 594 -11.47 -18.07 22.56
CA THR A 594 -12.43 -19.08 23.04
C THR A 594 -13.81 -18.96 22.43
N ALA A 595 -14.22 -17.76 21.99
CA ALA A 595 -15.53 -17.54 21.36
C ALA A 595 -15.43 -17.72 19.84
N VAL A 596 -15.45 -18.98 19.42
CA VAL A 596 -15.22 -19.45 18.05
C VAL A 596 -16.35 -20.42 17.67
N GLY A 597 -17.28 -19.97 16.83
CA GLY A 597 -18.47 -20.73 16.41
C GLY A 597 -18.85 -20.45 14.96
N ARG A 598 -19.92 -21.06 14.45
CA ARG A 598 -20.28 -21.02 13.00
C ARG A 598 -20.23 -19.61 12.41
N TYR A 599 -19.97 -19.51 11.11
CA TYR A 599 -20.04 -18.22 10.42
C TYR A 599 -21.49 -17.83 10.06
N CYS A 600 -21.92 -16.62 10.43
CA CYS A 600 -23.13 -15.97 9.93
C CYS A 600 -22.84 -14.50 9.57
N GLU A 601 -23.26 -14.11 8.37
CA GLU A 601 -23.01 -12.79 7.78
C GLU A 601 -24.29 -12.19 7.21
N TRP A 602 -24.54 -10.92 7.53
CA TRP A 602 -25.52 -10.11 6.82
C TRP A 602 -24.92 -9.67 5.47
N THR A 603 -25.46 -10.16 4.36
CA THR A 603 -25.02 -9.86 2.99
C THR A 603 -25.98 -8.89 2.29
N HIS A 604 -25.53 -8.16 1.26
CA HIS A 604 -26.41 -7.32 0.45
C HIS A 604 -27.28 -8.15 -0.50
N LYS A 605 -28.59 -7.84 -0.58
CA LYS A 605 -29.48 -8.44 -1.58
C LYS A 605 -29.14 -8.03 -3.02
N THR A 606 -28.48 -6.88 -3.21
CA THR A 606 -28.02 -6.37 -4.52
C THR A 606 -26.67 -5.66 -4.42
N VAL A 607 -26.67 -4.34 -4.18
CA VAL A 607 -25.50 -3.51 -3.85
C VAL A 607 -25.66 -2.93 -2.46
N ASP A 608 -24.57 -2.37 -1.91
CA ASP A 608 -24.66 -1.58 -0.68
C ASP A 608 -25.51 -0.31 -0.91
N GLN A 609 -26.64 -0.20 -0.20
CA GLN A 609 -27.61 0.90 -0.35
C GLN A 609 -27.54 1.94 0.78
N TRP A 610 -26.46 1.95 1.57
CA TRP A 610 -26.25 2.86 2.72
C TRP A 610 -26.52 4.35 2.40
N ALA A 611 -26.26 4.79 1.17
CA ALA A 611 -26.47 6.16 0.74
C ALA A 611 -27.96 6.51 0.60
N LYS A 612 -28.80 5.54 0.21
CA LYS A 612 -30.25 5.70 -0.03
C LYS A 612 -31.09 5.50 1.23
N ALA A 613 -30.65 4.65 2.16
CA ALA A 613 -31.33 4.45 3.43
C ALA A 613 -31.08 5.64 4.37
N GLU A 614 -32.14 6.33 4.79
CA GLU A 614 -32.06 7.40 5.79
C GLU A 614 -31.94 6.82 7.20
N THR A 615 -32.61 5.70 7.46
CA THR A 615 -32.55 4.97 8.74
C THR A 615 -31.75 3.67 8.64
N PHE A 616 -31.29 3.16 9.78
CA PHE A 616 -30.64 1.85 9.85
C PHE A 616 -31.65 0.71 9.62
N GLU A 617 -32.92 0.93 9.98
CA GLU A 617 -34.03 0.01 9.78
C GLU A 617 -34.38 -0.20 8.31
N GLU A 618 -34.34 0.85 7.48
CA GLU A 618 -34.39 0.75 6.02
C GLU A 618 -33.17 0.01 5.48
N TYR A 619 -31.97 0.34 5.96
CA TYR A 619 -30.74 -0.29 5.53
C TYR A 619 -30.77 -1.81 5.76
N MET A 620 -31.22 -2.22 6.95
CA MET A 620 -31.35 -3.63 7.33
C MET A 620 -32.29 -4.42 6.42
N GLN A 621 -33.34 -3.79 5.88
CA GLN A 621 -34.24 -4.43 4.91
C GLN A 621 -33.55 -4.71 3.55
N THR A 622 -32.45 -4.02 3.23
CA THR A 622 -31.64 -4.29 2.03
C THR A 622 -30.67 -5.47 2.20
N LEU A 623 -30.52 -5.98 3.43
CA LEU A 623 -29.64 -7.11 3.75
C LEU A 623 -30.41 -8.43 3.85
N GLN A 624 -29.70 -9.55 3.74
CA GLN A 624 -30.18 -10.90 4.06
C GLN A 624 -29.15 -11.62 4.95
N LEU A 625 -29.58 -12.58 5.77
CA LEU A 625 -28.68 -13.33 6.65
C LEU A 625 -28.29 -14.65 5.98
N GLU A 626 -27.00 -14.85 5.77
CA GLU A 626 -26.41 -16.09 5.26
C GLU A 626 -25.57 -16.74 6.36
N CYS A 627 -25.89 -18.01 6.68
CA CYS A 627 -25.23 -18.77 7.74
C CYS A 627 -24.68 -20.10 7.22
N ASN A 628 -23.48 -20.46 7.64
CA ASN A 628 -22.93 -21.80 7.50
C ASN A 628 -23.66 -22.78 8.43
N ASN A 629 -23.66 -24.07 8.07
CA ASN A 629 -24.10 -25.14 8.96
C ASN A 629 -23.17 -25.25 10.18
N GLY A 630 -23.74 -25.33 11.38
CA GLY A 630 -22.99 -25.43 12.64
C GLY A 630 -23.78 -24.83 13.82
N GLU A 631 -23.11 -24.67 14.96
CA GLU A 631 -23.67 -24.06 16.18
C GLU A 631 -22.93 -22.76 16.54
N PRO A 632 -23.61 -21.78 17.19
CA PRO A 632 -22.97 -20.58 17.73
C PRO A 632 -22.13 -20.90 18.97
N ALA A 633 -21.01 -20.20 19.18
CA ALA A 633 -20.22 -20.35 20.39
C ALA A 633 -20.76 -19.49 21.53
N ALA A 634 -20.96 -20.05 22.72
CA ALA A 634 -21.39 -19.32 23.90
C ALA A 634 -20.20 -18.78 24.70
N LEU A 635 -20.00 -17.47 24.70
CA LEU A 635 -19.08 -16.76 25.59
C LEU A 635 -19.83 -16.24 26.82
N ASN A 636 -19.58 -16.86 27.97
CA ASN A 636 -20.08 -16.39 29.26
C ASN A 636 -19.08 -15.39 29.86
N TRP A 637 -19.53 -14.19 30.21
CA TRP A 637 -18.72 -13.16 30.87
C TRP A 637 -19.40 -12.69 32.16
N THR A 638 -18.75 -12.93 33.30
CA THR A 638 -19.11 -12.32 34.59
C THR A 638 -18.35 -11.01 34.75
N VAL A 639 -19.07 -9.90 34.89
CA VAL A 639 -18.48 -8.57 35.00
C VAL A 639 -17.90 -8.38 36.40
N ALA A 640 -16.58 -8.41 36.53
CA ALA A 640 -15.89 -8.25 37.80
C ALA A 640 -16.03 -6.81 38.34
N HIS A 641 -15.96 -6.61 39.66
CA HIS A 641 -16.18 -5.30 40.27
C HIS A 641 -15.10 -4.27 39.90
N GLU A 642 -13.87 -4.72 39.62
CA GLU A 642 -12.75 -3.91 39.14
C GLU A 642 -12.65 -3.82 37.60
N THR A 643 -13.75 -4.08 36.89
CA THR A 643 -13.91 -3.75 35.47
C THR A 643 -14.11 -2.23 35.32
N PRO A 644 -13.34 -1.53 34.45
CA PRO A 644 -13.53 -0.10 34.18
C PRO A 644 -14.93 0.24 33.65
N ASP A 645 -15.38 1.49 33.82
CA ASP A 645 -16.70 1.96 33.34
C ASP A 645 -16.89 1.87 31.82
N LEU A 646 -15.79 1.75 31.07
CA LEU A 646 -15.79 1.58 29.62
C LEU A 646 -14.82 0.47 29.22
N VAL A 647 -15.34 -0.53 28.52
CA VAL A 647 -14.56 -1.57 27.81
C VAL A 647 -15.11 -1.73 26.39
N TYR A 648 -14.49 -2.58 25.58
CA TYR A 648 -14.81 -2.75 24.17
C TYR A 648 -14.97 -4.22 23.81
N TYR A 649 -15.99 -4.54 23.00
CA TYR A 649 -16.07 -5.81 22.29
C TYR A 649 -15.41 -5.67 20.92
N GLN A 650 -14.57 -6.62 20.55
CA GLN A 650 -13.79 -6.55 19.32
C GLN A 650 -13.55 -7.94 18.70
N CYS A 651 -13.02 -7.93 17.47
CA CYS A 651 -12.51 -9.14 16.83
C CYS A 651 -11.08 -9.44 17.31
N TYR A 652 -10.80 -10.70 17.64
CA TYR A 652 -9.49 -11.15 18.12
C TYR A 652 -8.42 -11.10 17.02
N THR A 653 -8.78 -11.44 15.78
CA THR A 653 -7.85 -11.51 14.63
C THR A 653 -7.71 -10.18 13.88
N HIS A 654 -8.75 -9.36 13.83
CA HIS A 654 -8.82 -8.15 13.02
C HIS A 654 -9.06 -6.90 13.89
N ASN A 655 -8.45 -5.77 13.51
CA ASN A 655 -8.72 -4.49 14.18
C ASN A 655 -10.08 -3.90 13.74
N ASN A 656 -10.69 -3.02 14.53
CA ASN A 656 -11.79 -2.12 14.14
C ASN A 656 -13.04 -2.82 13.55
N LEU A 657 -13.52 -3.88 14.19
CA LEU A 657 -14.81 -4.52 13.82
C LEU A 657 -15.92 -4.21 14.83
N GLY A 658 -15.60 -3.95 16.10
CA GLY A 658 -16.57 -3.78 17.20
C GLY A 658 -16.56 -2.39 17.83
N TRP A 659 -17.21 -2.28 19.00
CA TRP A 659 -17.48 -1.02 19.69
C TRP A 659 -17.60 -1.20 21.22
N LYS A 660 -18.37 -0.34 21.89
CA LYS A 660 -18.29 -0.06 23.34
C LYS A 660 -19.25 -0.89 24.19
N ILE A 661 -18.78 -1.24 25.39
CA ILE A 661 -19.60 -1.68 26.52
C ILE A 661 -19.39 -0.68 27.66
N HIS A 662 -20.48 -0.04 28.11
CA HIS A 662 -20.52 0.73 29.34
C HIS A 662 -20.80 -0.21 30.51
N VAL A 663 -19.99 -0.11 31.56
CA VAL A 663 -20.09 -0.92 32.77
C VAL A 663 -20.59 -0.04 33.91
N VAL A 664 -21.73 -0.39 34.49
CA VAL A 664 -22.39 0.40 35.54
C VAL A 664 -22.54 -0.39 36.84
N ASP A 665 -22.78 0.32 37.94
CA ASP A 665 -23.05 -0.33 39.23
C ASP A 665 -24.50 -0.83 39.30
N PRO A 666 -24.79 -1.92 40.05
CA PRO A 666 -26.13 -2.46 40.19
C PRO A 666 -27.17 -1.41 40.61
N GLY A 667 -28.28 -1.33 39.87
CA GLY A 667 -29.35 -0.36 40.11
C GLY A 667 -29.11 1.04 39.51
N THR A 668 -27.99 1.28 38.81
CA THR A 668 -27.80 2.50 38.02
C THR A 668 -28.86 2.60 36.92
N ALA A 669 -29.44 3.78 36.73
CA ALA A 669 -30.39 4.02 35.64
C ALA A 669 -29.68 3.99 34.27
N VAL A 670 -29.96 2.97 33.47
CA VAL A 670 -29.44 2.81 32.10
C VAL A 670 -30.40 3.38 31.05
N PRO A 671 -29.92 3.87 29.89
CA PRO A 671 -30.81 4.35 28.84
C PRO A 671 -31.69 3.21 28.30
N MET A 672 -32.99 3.47 28.11
CA MET A 672 -33.90 2.46 27.55
C MET A 672 -33.74 2.32 26.04
N PRO A 673 -33.85 1.10 25.46
CA PRO A 673 -33.71 0.90 24.02
C PRO A 673 -34.75 1.71 23.23
N GLY A 674 -34.28 2.63 22.39
CA GLY A 674 -35.11 3.51 21.54
C GLY A 674 -35.33 4.94 22.06
N ASP A 675 -34.91 5.28 23.29
CA ASP A 675 -35.23 6.58 23.90
C ASP A 675 -34.25 7.70 23.46
N GLN A 676 -34.49 8.26 22.27
CA GLN A 676 -33.62 9.27 21.64
C GLN A 676 -33.54 10.63 22.38
N LYS A 677 -34.27 10.85 23.47
CA LYS A 677 -34.36 12.18 24.12
C LYS A 677 -33.26 12.50 25.13
N ALA A 678 -32.47 11.52 25.56
CA ALA A 678 -31.48 11.69 26.63
C ALA A 678 -30.17 12.41 26.23
N ARG A 679 -30.18 13.31 25.23
CA ARG A 679 -28.99 14.15 24.89
C ARG A 679 -29.27 15.52 24.25
N MET A 680 -30.37 16.16 24.63
CA MET A 680 -30.52 17.62 24.51
C MET A 680 -30.83 18.24 25.89
N ASN A 681 -30.42 19.50 26.08
CA ASN A 681 -30.64 20.34 27.27
C ASN A 681 -29.87 19.95 28.55
N THR A 682 -28.59 20.33 28.61
CA THR A 682 -27.91 20.74 29.86
C THR A 682 -26.97 21.93 29.64
N ALA A 683 -27.36 22.84 28.75
CA ALA A 683 -26.72 24.14 28.57
C ALA A 683 -27.46 25.19 29.40
N THR A 684 -27.25 25.20 30.72
CA THR A 684 -27.87 26.16 31.64
C THR A 684 -26.80 26.94 32.39
N THR A 685 -26.76 28.24 32.08
CA THR A 685 -25.82 29.26 32.53
C THR A 685 -25.59 29.31 34.05
N PHE A 686 -24.32 29.38 34.47
CA PHE A 686 -23.92 30.01 35.73
C PHE A 686 -22.96 31.18 35.43
N PRO A 687 -23.10 32.34 36.12
CA PRO A 687 -22.29 33.53 35.85
C PRO A 687 -20.87 33.44 36.43
N PRO A 688 -19.91 34.21 35.90
CA PRO A 688 -18.50 34.08 36.28
C PRO A 688 -18.18 34.72 37.64
N PHE A 689 -17.56 33.95 38.53
CA PHE A 689 -16.79 34.52 39.65
C PHE A 689 -15.33 34.69 39.25
N LYS A 690 -14.75 35.85 39.56
CA LYS A 690 -13.32 36.13 39.37
C LYS A 690 -12.51 35.35 40.41
N MET A 691 -11.34 34.87 40.01
CA MET A 691 -10.20 34.72 40.92
C MET A 691 -9.00 35.47 40.34
N GLN A 692 -8.21 36.05 41.23
CA GLN A 692 -7.09 36.93 40.90
C GLN A 692 -5.85 36.44 41.67
N GLU A 693 -4.72 36.41 40.96
CA GLU A 693 -3.31 36.40 41.41
C GLU A 693 -2.96 35.83 42.80
N ASN A 694 -2.31 34.64 42.81
CA ASN A 694 -0.96 34.33 43.33
C ASN A 694 -0.24 35.28 44.32
N PRO A 695 0.80 34.83 45.10
CA PRO A 695 1.41 33.48 45.18
C PRO A 695 1.81 32.96 46.61
N ALA A 696 2.34 31.72 46.66
CA ALA A 696 3.42 31.14 47.51
C ALA A 696 3.57 31.44 49.03
N GLN A 697 3.76 30.38 49.84
CA GLN A 697 5.09 30.00 50.42
C GLN A 697 5.06 28.67 51.24
N GLU A 698 6.23 28.20 51.68
CA GLU A 698 6.51 26.97 52.45
C GLU A 698 6.14 27.07 53.96
N GLU A 699 5.87 25.93 54.62
CA GLU A 699 6.63 25.41 55.80
C GLU A 699 5.96 24.22 56.54
N GLN A 700 6.80 23.45 57.26
CA GLN A 700 6.54 22.54 58.39
C GLN A 700 7.56 22.91 59.50
N PRO A 701 7.46 22.55 60.83
CA PRO A 701 6.88 21.29 61.36
C PRO A 701 6.30 21.26 62.82
N SER A 702 5.79 20.08 63.22
CA SER A 702 5.67 19.58 64.63
C SER A 702 4.56 20.19 65.54
N LYS A 703 4.19 19.66 66.72
CA LYS A 703 4.83 18.69 67.65
C LYS A 703 3.83 17.87 68.53
N THR A 704 4.36 16.87 69.22
CA THR A 704 3.78 15.78 70.06
C THR A 704 2.93 16.11 71.31
N MET A 705 1.98 15.21 71.68
CA MET A 705 1.73 14.57 73.02
C MET A 705 0.30 13.94 73.08
N GLU A 706 -0.08 12.89 73.85
CA GLU A 706 0.63 11.77 74.55
C GLU A 706 -0.37 10.58 74.79
N LYS A 707 0.09 9.41 75.27
CA LYS A 707 -0.67 8.18 75.66
C LYS A 707 -1.23 8.30 77.13
N PRO A 708 -1.86 7.29 77.80
CA PRO A 708 -2.06 5.83 77.55
C PRO A 708 -3.57 5.41 77.62
N LYS A 709 -4.06 4.15 77.78
CA LYS A 709 -3.49 2.83 78.21
C LYS A 709 -4.38 1.65 77.74
N GLU A 710 -3.80 0.45 77.59
CA GLU A 710 -4.48 -0.84 77.31
C GLU A 710 -4.87 -1.55 78.64
N PRO A 711 -5.80 -2.54 78.66
CA PRO A 711 -5.34 -3.94 78.59
C PRO A 711 -6.28 -4.96 77.90
N LYS A 712 -5.70 -6.11 77.53
CA LYS A 712 -6.32 -7.42 77.16
C LYS A 712 -6.61 -8.24 78.47
N PRO A 713 -6.88 -9.58 78.51
CA PRO A 713 -6.87 -10.63 77.46
C PRO A 713 -7.90 -11.80 77.58
N GLN A 714 -7.69 -12.85 76.75
CA GLN A 714 -8.02 -14.29 76.93
C GLN A 714 -9.28 -14.90 76.29
N THR A 715 -9.23 -16.23 76.12
CA THR A 715 -10.15 -17.11 75.35
C THR A 715 -10.16 -18.53 75.94
N PRO A 716 -11.33 -19.20 76.04
CA PRO A 716 -11.44 -20.67 75.93
C PRO A 716 -12.55 -21.08 74.92
N VAL A 717 -12.39 -22.06 74.01
CA VAL A 717 -12.29 -23.56 74.14
C VAL A 717 -13.67 -24.29 74.18
N LEU A 718 -13.70 -25.41 73.43
CA LEU A 718 -14.77 -26.40 73.09
C LEU A 718 -15.27 -27.31 74.26
N PRO A 719 -16.15 -28.37 74.13
CA PRO A 719 -16.95 -28.91 72.97
C PRO A 719 -18.51 -29.18 73.23
N PRO A 720 -19.15 -30.40 73.21
CA PRO A 720 -20.21 -30.69 72.19
C PRO A 720 -21.52 -31.50 72.54
N ALA A 721 -22.47 -31.52 71.56
CA ALA A 721 -23.35 -32.64 71.09
C ALA A 721 -24.68 -33.15 71.77
N LYS A 722 -25.80 -33.09 70.97
CA LYS A 722 -26.93 -34.08 70.77
C LYS A 722 -27.94 -34.37 71.94
N PRO A 723 -29.08 -35.13 71.77
CA PRO A 723 -29.91 -35.54 70.58
C PRO A 723 -31.49 -35.53 70.70
N ALA A 724 -32.22 -35.58 69.55
CA ALA A 724 -33.56 -36.22 69.26
C ALA A 724 -34.85 -35.79 70.07
N ASP A 725 -36.13 -36.16 69.78
CA ASP A 725 -36.85 -37.06 68.83
C ASP A 725 -38.39 -36.74 68.68
N LYS A 726 -39.10 -37.35 67.69
CA LYS A 726 -40.57 -37.70 67.56
C LYS A 726 -41.65 -36.81 66.83
N THR A 727 -42.53 -37.54 66.12
CA THR A 727 -43.77 -37.23 65.33
C THR A 727 -45.07 -37.66 66.10
N PRO A 728 -46.34 -37.84 65.58
CA PRO A 728 -46.98 -37.81 64.22
C PRO A 728 -48.38 -37.07 64.22
N PRO A 729 -49.50 -37.43 63.50
CA PRO A 729 -49.81 -38.16 62.22
C PRO A 729 -50.75 -37.37 61.23
N ALA A 730 -51.36 -38.03 60.22
CA ALA A 730 -52.24 -37.48 59.14
C ALA A 730 -53.67 -38.13 59.07
N PRO A 731 -54.62 -37.67 58.20
CA PRO A 731 -55.33 -38.59 57.27
C PRO A 731 -55.90 -37.99 55.92
N THR A 732 -56.65 -38.79 55.14
CA THR A 732 -57.36 -38.53 53.83
C THR A 732 -58.56 -39.50 53.68
N PRO A 733 -59.64 -39.32 52.84
CA PRO A 733 -59.69 -39.11 51.36
C PRO A 733 -60.70 -37.98 50.93
N ALA A 734 -61.59 -37.93 49.90
CA ALA A 734 -62.19 -38.87 48.90
C ALA A 734 -62.88 -38.14 47.69
N ALA A 735 -63.61 -38.87 46.81
CA ALA A 735 -64.45 -38.39 45.66
C ALA A 735 -65.75 -39.23 45.53
N PRO A 736 -66.87 -38.84 44.82
CA PRO A 736 -67.02 -39.12 43.35
C PRO A 736 -68.09 -38.30 42.51
N VAL A 737 -68.17 -38.57 41.17
CA VAL A 737 -69.27 -38.32 40.16
C VAL A 737 -69.76 -36.87 39.87
N LEU A 738 -70.61 -36.49 38.88
CA LEU A 738 -71.45 -37.18 37.82
C LEU A 738 -71.57 -36.29 36.51
N THR A 739 -72.57 -36.50 35.64
CA THR A 739 -72.79 -35.86 34.29
C THR A 739 -74.29 -35.71 33.94
N PRO A 740 -74.73 -34.85 32.97
CA PRO A 740 -74.82 -35.27 31.55
C PRO A 740 -74.50 -34.18 30.47
N SER A 741 -74.42 -34.63 29.20
CA SER A 741 -74.11 -33.90 27.94
C SER A 741 -75.41 -33.48 27.16
N PRO A 742 -75.51 -33.15 25.83
CA PRO A 742 -74.60 -33.26 24.64
C PRO A 742 -74.48 -31.95 23.76
N TRP A 743 -73.77 -31.80 22.62
CA TRP A 743 -73.69 -32.57 21.34
C TRP A 743 -72.35 -32.41 20.54
N LEU A 744 -71.92 -33.51 19.89
CA LEU A 744 -71.20 -33.67 18.57
C LEU A 744 -69.91 -32.85 18.24
N THR A 745 -68.68 -33.40 18.19
CA THR A 745 -67.97 -34.31 17.20
C THR A 745 -67.44 -33.61 15.91
N MET A 746 -66.30 -33.94 15.25
CA MET A 746 -65.18 -34.93 15.35
C MET A 746 -64.01 -34.46 14.40
N PRO A 747 -62.86 -35.15 14.15
CA PRO A 747 -62.24 -36.35 14.75
C PRO A 747 -60.74 -36.15 15.17
N SER A 748 -60.02 -37.22 15.50
CA SER A 748 -58.55 -37.26 15.68
C SER A 748 -57.98 -38.64 15.31
N PHE A 749 -56.68 -38.73 14.97
CA PHE A 749 -55.98 -39.98 14.57
C PHE A 749 -54.79 -40.32 15.50
N THR A 750 -54.47 -41.62 15.61
CA THR A 750 -53.63 -42.19 16.68
C THR A 750 -52.26 -42.72 16.21
N LYS A 751 -51.38 -43.01 17.19
CA LYS A 751 -49.98 -43.47 16.98
C LYS A 751 -49.87 -44.98 16.73
N THR A 752 -48.80 -45.40 16.05
CA THR A 752 -48.37 -46.80 15.89
C THR A 752 -46.97 -47.07 16.51
N PRO A 753 -46.58 -48.34 16.78
CA PRO A 753 -45.36 -48.67 17.55
C PRO A 753 -44.06 -48.77 16.70
N PRO A 754 -42.86 -48.76 17.31
CA PRO A 754 -41.64 -48.29 16.61
C PRO A 754 -40.92 -49.26 15.65
N ASN A 755 -41.14 -50.57 15.72
CA ASN A 755 -40.12 -51.53 15.29
C ASN A 755 -40.11 -51.94 13.81
N ASP A 756 -41.20 -51.77 13.04
CA ASP A 756 -41.23 -52.24 11.64
C ASP A 756 -40.49 -51.31 10.66
N LEU A 757 -40.44 -50.00 10.96
CA LEU A 757 -39.75 -49.00 10.13
C LEU A 757 -38.24 -49.28 10.06
N TYR A 758 -37.63 -49.58 11.20
CA TYR A 758 -36.19 -49.89 11.32
C TYR A 758 -35.78 -51.08 10.43
N ARG A 759 -36.65 -52.10 10.35
CA ARG A 759 -36.36 -53.34 9.60
C ARG A 759 -36.37 -53.14 8.08
N ARG A 760 -37.11 -52.13 7.59
CA ARG A 760 -37.17 -51.77 6.16
C ARG A 760 -36.05 -50.82 5.73
N LEU A 761 -35.58 -49.96 6.63
CA LEU A 761 -34.55 -48.96 6.32
C LEU A 761 -33.10 -49.45 6.48
N LEU A 762 -32.86 -50.50 7.28
CA LEU A 762 -31.51 -51.01 7.56
C LEU A 762 -30.61 -51.22 6.31
N PRO A 763 -31.08 -51.81 5.18
CA PRO A 763 -30.23 -52.01 4.00
C PRO A 763 -29.81 -50.68 3.33
N ALA A 764 -30.71 -49.69 3.32
CA ALA A 764 -30.42 -48.38 2.74
C ALA A 764 -29.44 -47.59 3.61
N VAL A 765 -29.58 -47.67 4.94
CA VAL A 765 -28.64 -47.03 5.89
C VAL A 765 -27.24 -47.63 5.76
N LEU A 766 -27.13 -48.96 5.63
CA LEU A 766 -25.84 -49.63 5.39
C LEU A 766 -25.21 -49.20 4.05
N PHE A 767 -25.99 -49.13 2.98
CA PHE A 767 -25.50 -48.65 1.68
C PHE A 767 -24.98 -47.20 1.77
N VAL A 768 -25.73 -46.29 2.38
CA VAL A 768 -25.32 -44.88 2.57
C VAL A 768 -24.05 -44.80 3.42
N LEU A 769 -23.93 -45.56 4.53
CA LEU A 769 -22.71 -45.60 5.34
C LEU A 769 -21.49 -46.08 4.55
N THR A 770 -21.64 -47.14 3.72
CA THR A 770 -20.53 -47.61 2.87
C THR A 770 -20.16 -46.62 1.76
N PHE A 771 -21.14 -45.93 1.17
CA PHE A 771 -20.88 -44.89 0.17
C PHE A 771 -20.18 -43.68 0.76
N VAL A 772 -20.66 -43.18 1.91
CA VAL A 772 -20.08 -42.02 2.62
C VAL A 772 -18.65 -42.34 3.07
N THR A 773 -18.38 -43.52 3.63
CA THR A 773 -17.01 -43.89 4.07
C THR A 773 -16.03 -44.04 2.91
N VAL A 774 -16.44 -44.61 1.77
CA VAL A 774 -15.58 -44.65 0.57
C VAL A 774 -15.33 -43.25 0.01
N MET A 775 -16.36 -42.39 -0.05
CA MET A 775 -16.21 -41.01 -0.53
C MET A 775 -15.36 -40.13 0.40
N THR A 776 -15.49 -40.23 1.72
CA THR A 776 -14.63 -39.46 2.64
C THR A 776 -13.18 -39.91 2.56
N ILE A 777 -12.90 -41.21 2.44
CA ILE A 777 -11.53 -41.72 2.21
C ILE A 777 -10.94 -41.17 0.90
N LEU A 778 -11.73 -41.14 -0.19
CA LEU A 778 -11.29 -40.60 -1.49
C LEU A 778 -11.05 -39.09 -1.46
N LEU A 779 -11.92 -38.33 -0.78
CA LEU A 779 -11.76 -36.88 -0.60
C LEU A 779 -10.54 -36.55 0.27
N ILE A 780 -10.37 -37.23 1.41
CA ILE A 780 -9.19 -37.08 2.28
C ILE A 780 -7.91 -37.39 1.51
N TYR A 781 -7.90 -38.43 0.67
CA TYR A 781 -6.74 -38.80 -0.15
C TYR A 781 -6.39 -37.72 -1.20
N MET A 782 -7.40 -37.16 -1.88
CA MET A 782 -7.16 -36.08 -2.86
C MET A 782 -6.65 -34.80 -2.19
N ASP A 783 -7.31 -34.37 -1.11
CA ASP A 783 -7.03 -33.09 -0.46
C ASP A 783 -5.65 -33.09 0.25
N THR A 784 -5.37 -34.13 1.04
CA THR A 784 -4.12 -34.23 1.81
C THR A 784 -2.88 -34.47 0.93
N VAL A 785 -2.99 -35.24 -0.16
CA VAL A 785 -1.83 -35.57 -1.00
C VAL A 785 -1.51 -34.43 -1.97
N VAL A 786 -2.51 -33.89 -2.68
CA VAL A 786 -2.28 -32.86 -3.70
C VAL A 786 -1.89 -31.53 -3.05
N GLY A 787 -2.58 -31.09 -2.00
CA GLY A 787 -2.24 -29.85 -1.28
C GLY A 787 -0.84 -29.90 -0.66
N ALA A 788 -0.48 -31.01 0.00
CA ALA A 788 0.85 -31.18 0.58
C ALA A 788 1.97 -31.32 -0.47
N GLN A 789 1.68 -31.89 -1.65
CA GLN A 789 2.61 -31.87 -2.79
C GLN A 789 2.81 -30.44 -3.31
N GLN A 790 1.73 -29.68 -3.54
CA GLN A 790 1.80 -28.29 -3.99
C GLN A 790 2.63 -27.42 -3.04
N PHE A 791 2.38 -27.52 -1.73
CA PHE A 791 3.12 -26.79 -0.70
C PHE A 791 4.60 -27.20 -0.63
N ARG A 792 4.89 -28.52 -0.67
CA ARG A 792 6.28 -29.02 -0.68
C ARG A 792 7.03 -28.65 -1.96
N LEU A 793 6.38 -28.59 -3.12
CA LEU A 793 6.96 -28.11 -4.37
C LEU A 793 7.29 -26.61 -4.33
N ASN A 794 6.47 -25.79 -3.67
CA ASN A 794 6.74 -24.36 -3.53
C ASN A 794 7.79 -24.06 -2.42
N MET A 795 7.86 -24.90 -1.39
CA MET A 795 8.87 -24.82 -0.31
C MET A 795 10.23 -25.46 -0.65
N THR A 796 10.39 -26.08 -1.82
CA THR A 796 11.67 -26.68 -2.28
C THR A 796 12.33 -25.93 -3.43
N ARG A 797 11.74 -24.83 -3.90
CA ARG A 797 12.24 -24.07 -5.05
C ARG A 797 12.91 -22.76 -4.60
N ASP A 798 14.21 -22.64 -4.83
CA ASP A 798 14.92 -21.36 -4.74
C ASP A 798 14.50 -20.44 -5.91
N TYR A 799 14.38 -19.14 -5.65
CA TYR A 799 13.93 -18.15 -6.64
C TYR A 799 15.09 -17.26 -7.09
N GLU A 800 15.62 -17.50 -8.29
CA GLU A 800 16.64 -16.65 -8.91
C GLU A 800 16.00 -15.39 -9.53
N LEU A 801 16.27 -14.21 -8.98
CA LEU A 801 15.62 -12.94 -9.36
C LEU A 801 16.37 -12.25 -10.52
N ALA A 802 16.78 -13.02 -11.52
CA ALA A 802 17.72 -12.63 -12.59
C ALA A 802 17.31 -11.44 -13.48
N ARG A 803 16.11 -10.87 -13.31
CA ARG A 803 15.68 -9.62 -13.95
C ARG A 803 16.04 -8.35 -13.14
N ILE A 804 16.62 -8.49 -11.96
CA ILE A 804 17.04 -7.40 -11.08
C ILE A 804 18.58 -7.37 -11.02
N GLY A 805 19.21 -6.58 -11.88
CA GLY A 805 20.68 -6.44 -11.87
C GLY A 805 21.20 -5.77 -10.60
N GLN A 806 22.42 -6.12 -10.17
CA GLN A 806 23.04 -5.68 -8.91
C GLN A 806 23.10 -4.16 -8.68
N ALA A 807 23.17 -3.35 -9.74
CA ALA A 807 23.18 -1.89 -9.66
C ALA A 807 21.78 -1.24 -9.68
N SER A 808 20.71 -2.03 -9.61
CA SER A 808 19.32 -1.53 -9.65
C SER A 808 19.05 -0.54 -8.52
N ALA A 809 18.73 0.71 -8.86
CA ALA A 809 18.44 1.78 -7.90
C ALA A 809 17.30 1.39 -6.93
N ALA A 810 16.30 0.65 -7.38
CA ALA A 810 15.21 0.14 -6.53
C ALA A 810 15.70 -0.90 -5.52
N LEU A 811 16.60 -1.81 -5.92
CA LEU A 811 17.19 -2.83 -5.03
C LEU A 811 18.14 -2.19 -4.02
N VAL A 812 18.98 -1.25 -4.47
CA VAL A 812 19.90 -0.49 -3.61
C VAL A 812 19.11 0.36 -2.59
N ALA A 813 18.04 1.03 -3.03
CA ALA A 813 17.14 1.77 -2.13
C ALA A 813 16.45 0.84 -1.11
N TYR A 814 15.92 -0.31 -1.55
CA TYR A 814 15.29 -1.31 -0.67
C TYR A 814 16.24 -1.78 0.44
N VAL A 815 17.48 -2.18 0.09
CA VAL A 815 18.48 -2.63 1.08
C VAL A 815 18.87 -1.47 2.02
N ARG A 816 19.10 -0.27 1.47
CA ARG A 816 19.49 0.91 2.26
C ARG A 816 18.39 1.35 3.23
N GLN A 817 17.13 1.39 2.81
CA GLN A 817 16.01 1.95 3.58
C GLN A 817 15.44 0.98 4.63
N LEU A 818 15.30 -0.31 4.29
CA LEU A 818 14.66 -1.29 5.18
C LEU A 818 15.62 -2.03 6.12
N HIS A 819 16.92 -2.05 5.80
CA HIS A 819 17.89 -2.88 6.53
C HIS A 819 19.14 -2.13 7.03
N LEU A 820 19.62 -1.09 6.34
CA LEU A 820 20.86 -0.36 6.71
C LEU A 820 20.60 1.04 7.30
N ALA A 821 19.43 1.27 7.91
CA ALA A 821 19.06 2.53 8.53
C ALA A 821 20.01 2.90 9.70
N PRO A 822 20.46 4.17 9.83
CA PRO A 822 21.31 4.60 10.94
C PRO A 822 20.64 4.38 12.30
N ARG A 823 21.44 3.93 13.28
CA ARG A 823 21.08 3.87 14.70
C ARG A 823 22.24 4.43 15.51
N ALA A 824 21.95 5.05 16.65
CA ALA A 824 22.99 5.48 17.57
C ALA A 824 23.76 4.25 18.11
N PRO A 825 25.10 4.26 18.13
CA PRO A 825 25.87 3.14 18.65
C PRO A 825 25.70 3.02 20.18
N PRO A 826 25.71 1.80 20.74
CA PRO A 826 25.81 1.60 22.18
C PRO A 826 27.13 2.17 22.74
N ARG A 827 27.13 2.52 24.04
CA ARG A 827 28.36 2.78 24.79
C ARG A 827 28.94 1.45 25.30
N ASP A 828 29.52 0.69 24.39
CA ASP A 828 30.29 -0.50 24.72
C ASP A 828 31.73 -0.16 25.16
N PRO A 829 32.40 -1.02 25.97
CA PRO A 829 33.69 -0.71 26.59
C PRO A 829 34.85 -0.59 25.58
N PRO A 830 35.94 0.12 25.94
CA PRO A 830 37.08 0.30 25.06
C PRO A 830 37.71 -1.05 24.66
N PRO A 831 38.07 -1.24 23.37
CA PRO A 831 38.66 -2.49 22.91
C PRO A 831 40.09 -2.67 23.44
N ALA A 832 40.51 -3.94 23.53
CA ALA A 832 41.87 -4.33 23.89
C ALA A 832 42.89 -4.03 22.77
N GLU A 833 44.14 -4.49 22.91
CA GLU A 833 45.22 -4.30 21.94
C GLU A 833 44.81 -4.53 20.47
N PRO A 834 45.38 -3.77 19.51
CA PRO A 834 45.12 -3.97 18.08
C PRO A 834 45.41 -5.41 17.65
N THR A 835 44.49 -6.01 16.90
CA THR A 835 44.61 -7.41 16.44
C THR A 835 45.73 -7.55 15.40
N PRO A 836 46.23 -8.77 15.09
CA PRO A 836 47.22 -8.97 14.04
C PRO A 836 46.79 -8.40 12.67
N GLN A 837 45.50 -8.46 12.33
CA GLN A 837 44.94 -7.84 11.13
C GLN A 837 45.07 -6.31 11.16
N VAL A 838 44.76 -5.68 12.29
CA VAL A 838 44.88 -4.22 12.45
C VAL A 838 46.35 -3.80 12.40
N ARG A 839 47.27 -4.54 13.04
CA ARG A 839 48.71 -4.28 12.98
C ARG A 839 49.27 -4.36 11.55
N VAL A 840 48.70 -5.20 10.68
CA VAL A 840 49.05 -5.25 9.25
C VAL A 840 48.52 -4.02 8.52
N LEU A 841 47.27 -3.60 8.75
CA LEU A 841 46.71 -2.37 8.14
C LEU A 841 47.49 -1.13 8.56
N ASP A 842 47.80 -0.99 9.86
CA ASP A 842 48.59 0.10 10.42
C ASP A 842 50.05 0.07 9.87
N ALA A 843 50.63 -1.10 9.58
CA ALA A 843 51.96 -1.22 8.98
C ALA A 843 52.01 -0.89 7.47
N LEU A 844 50.92 -1.12 6.73
CA LEU A 844 50.83 -0.81 5.30
C LEU A 844 50.52 0.66 5.02
N TYR A 845 49.75 1.31 5.89
CA TYR A 845 49.13 2.61 5.61
C TYR A 845 49.23 3.65 6.73
N GLY A 846 49.84 3.31 7.87
CA GLY A 846 49.76 4.11 9.09
C GLY A 846 48.41 3.98 9.79
N GLU A 847 48.29 4.62 10.95
CA GLU A 847 47.06 4.61 11.75
C GLU A 847 45.95 5.44 11.07
N ILE A 848 44.88 4.79 10.63
CA ILE A 848 43.79 5.44 9.88
C ILE A 848 42.50 5.49 10.69
N TYR A 849 41.87 6.66 10.68
CA TYR A 849 40.63 6.99 11.39
C TYR A 849 39.50 7.28 10.41
N ASN A 850 38.25 7.09 10.85
CA ASN A 850 37.02 7.46 10.13
C ASN A 850 36.90 6.90 8.68
N ALA A 851 37.55 5.77 8.38
CA ALA A 851 37.38 5.07 7.11
C ALA A 851 36.14 4.15 7.12
N THR A 852 35.87 3.44 6.03
CA THR A 852 34.72 2.52 5.93
C THR A 852 35.12 1.06 5.77
N PHE A 853 34.33 0.16 6.36
CA PHE A 853 34.45 -1.29 6.16
C PHE A 853 33.11 -1.95 5.79
N VAL A 854 33.18 -3.15 5.20
CA VAL A 854 32.03 -4.05 5.06
C VAL A 854 32.43 -5.45 5.49
N GLU A 855 31.63 -6.07 6.34
CA GLU A 855 31.82 -7.43 6.85
C GLU A 855 30.67 -8.32 6.37
N PHE A 856 30.96 -9.30 5.51
CA PHE A 856 29.96 -10.21 4.94
C PHE A 856 30.34 -11.66 5.23
N LEU A 857 29.85 -12.17 6.36
CA LEU A 857 30.07 -13.55 6.80
C LEU A 857 28.74 -14.33 6.80
N PRO A 858 28.74 -15.65 6.53
CA PRO A 858 27.51 -16.43 6.54
C PRO A 858 26.94 -16.59 7.97
N ALA A 859 27.82 -16.79 8.96
CA ALA A 859 27.48 -17.11 10.34
C ALA A 859 28.60 -16.65 11.30
N GLY A 860 28.35 -16.76 12.60
CA GLY A 860 29.28 -16.46 13.70
C GLY A 860 29.22 -15.01 14.21
N ALA A 861 29.84 -14.77 15.38
CA ALA A 861 30.01 -13.46 15.98
C ALA A 861 30.78 -12.47 15.09
N ARG A 862 30.74 -11.17 15.42
CA ARG A 862 31.44 -10.11 14.67
C ARG A 862 32.97 -10.23 14.76
N ALA A 863 33.68 -9.86 13.69
CA ALA A 863 35.13 -9.95 13.65
C ALA A 863 35.81 -9.02 14.67
N PRO A 864 36.80 -9.50 15.45
CA PRO A 864 37.53 -8.65 16.41
C PRO A 864 38.24 -7.45 15.76
N SER A 865 38.67 -7.56 14.50
CA SER A 865 39.25 -6.47 13.73
C SER A 865 38.24 -5.36 13.43
N THR A 866 37.03 -5.68 12.97
CA THR A 866 36.00 -4.66 12.68
C THR A 866 35.41 -4.05 13.93
N LEU A 867 35.36 -4.79 15.05
CA LEU A 867 35.04 -4.25 16.37
C LEU A 867 36.08 -3.23 16.84
N TYR A 868 37.37 -3.55 16.73
CA TYR A 868 38.45 -2.61 17.06
C TYR A 868 38.41 -1.35 16.18
N LEU A 869 38.22 -1.50 14.86
CA LEU A 869 38.24 -0.37 13.92
C LEU A 869 37.06 0.59 14.12
N GLU A 870 35.86 0.10 14.43
CA GLU A 870 34.74 0.98 14.83
C GLU A 870 35.04 1.68 16.17
N ALA A 871 35.37 0.91 17.22
CA ALA A 871 35.43 1.44 18.59
C ALA A 871 36.70 2.26 18.92
N ALA A 872 37.85 1.97 18.31
CA ALA A 872 39.12 2.68 18.56
C ALA A 872 39.53 3.66 17.45
N ARG A 873 39.08 3.43 16.20
CA ARG A 873 39.44 4.27 15.04
C ARG A 873 38.24 5.02 14.42
N GLY A 874 37.01 4.81 14.91
CA GLY A 874 35.82 5.52 14.44
C GLY A 874 35.34 5.12 13.04
N TRP A 875 35.67 3.93 12.56
CA TRP A 875 35.27 3.48 11.22
C TRP A 875 33.77 3.14 11.16
N ASP A 876 33.06 3.65 10.16
CA ASP A 876 31.68 3.25 9.84
C ASP A 876 31.68 1.96 9.00
N GLY A 877 30.67 1.11 9.15
CA GLY A 877 30.59 -0.10 8.34
C GLY A 877 29.29 -0.86 8.44
N ALA A 878 29.10 -1.76 7.47
CA ALA A 878 27.92 -2.63 7.39
C ALA A 878 28.30 -4.08 7.72
N VAL A 879 27.53 -4.73 8.59
CA VAL A 879 27.78 -6.10 9.05
C VAL A 879 26.65 -7.02 8.60
N VAL A 880 26.96 -8.01 7.77
CA VAL A 880 25.98 -8.90 7.14
C VAL A 880 26.07 -10.32 7.71
N ARG A 881 24.92 -10.96 7.91
CA ARG A 881 24.79 -12.37 8.33
C ARG A 881 23.65 -13.08 7.59
N ALA A 882 23.89 -14.34 7.23
CA ALA A 882 22.88 -15.22 6.62
C ALA A 882 22.20 -16.13 7.67
N ALA A 883 22.92 -16.51 8.72
CA ALA A 883 22.38 -17.23 9.87
C ALA A 883 21.44 -16.32 10.67
N PRO A 884 20.14 -16.69 10.84
CA PRO A 884 19.18 -15.84 11.53
C PRO A 884 19.52 -15.61 13.00
N ARG A 885 20.11 -16.59 13.69
CA ARG A 885 20.50 -16.45 15.11
C ARG A 885 21.63 -15.44 15.28
N ASP A 886 22.67 -15.53 14.46
CA ASP A 886 23.79 -14.59 14.48
C ASP A 886 23.35 -13.17 14.11
N TYR A 887 22.47 -13.02 13.10
CA TYR A 887 21.88 -11.73 12.77
C TYR A 887 21.09 -11.14 13.96
N LEU A 888 20.29 -11.96 14.65
CA LEU A 888 19.55 -11.52 15.83
C LEU A 888 20.47 -11.16 17.00
N ALA A 889 21.65 -11.78 17.11
CA ALA A 889 22.68 -11.42 18.08
C ALA A 889 23.40 -10.09 17.75
N LEU A 890 23.36 -9.63 16.49
CA LEU A 890 23.87 -8.29 16.09
C LEU A 890 22.89 -7.14 16.41
N ARG A 891 21.76 -7.39 17.11
CA ARG A 891 20.80 -6.35 17.54
C ARG A 891 21.42 -5.36 18.53
N GLY A 892 22.05 -4.32 17.99
CA GLY A 892 22.68 -3.24 18.74
C GLY A 892 23.83 -2.60 17.97
N ALA A 893 24.55 -3.40 17.16
CA ALA A 893 25.61 -2.91 16.29
C ALA A 893 25.06 -1.98 15.19
N ALA A 894 25.90 -1.05 14.73
CA ALA A 894 25.57 -0.20 13.60
C ALA A 894 25.34 -1.03 12.32
N ARG A 895 24.29 -0.66 11.56
CA ARG A 895 24.08 -1.05 10.15
C ARG A 895 24.19 -2.57 9.86
N ALA A 896 23.57 -3.39 10.71
CA ALA A 896 23.52 -4.85 10.54
C ALA A 896 22.43 -5.30 9.51
N LEU A 897 22.74 -6.30 8.68
CA LEU A 897 21.90 -6.79 7.58
C LEU A 897 21.70 -8.32 7.61
N HIS A 898 20.45 -8.77 7.45
CA HIS A 898 20.11 -10.19 7.28
C HIS A 898 20.08 -10.56 5.80
N ALA A 899 21.17 -11.12 5.28
CA ALA A 899 21.29 -11.53 3.89
C ALA A 899 22.37 -12.60 3.70
N CYS A 900 22.21 -13.44 2.67
CA CYS A 900 23.29 -14.28 2.17
C CYS A 900 24.02 -13.60 1.01
N LEU A 901 25.23 -14.07 0.71
CA LEU A 901 26.00 -13.55 -0.42
C LEU A 901 25.53 -14.24 -1.71
N SER A 902 25.05 -13.47 -2.69
CA SER A 902 24.70 -14.04 -3.99
C SER A 902 25.96 -14.46 -4.74
N ALA A 903 25.90 -15.61 -5.40
CA ALA A 903 26.98 -16.09 -6.26
C ALA A 903 26.89 -15.52 -7.69
N ALA A 904 25.89 -14.69 -7.98
CA ALA A 904 25.60 -14.07 -9.27
C ALA A 904 25.43 -12.54 -9.14
N ASP A 905 25.34 -11.85 -10.27
CA ASP A 905 25.10 -10.40 -10.38
C ASP A 905 23.63 -9.98 -10.16
N HIS A 906 22.79 -10.90 -9.69
CA HIS A 906 21.39 -10.68 -9.35
C HIS A 906 21.06 -11.27 -7.96
N PRO A 907 20.05 -10.74 -7.24
CA PRO A 907 19.61 -11.32 -5.99
C PRO A 907 18.87 -12.63 -6.23
N ARG A 908 18.66 -13.38 -5.15
CA ARG A 908 17.91 -14.64 -5.15
C ARG A 908 17.41 -14.99 -3.77
N GLU A 909 16.28 -15.67 -3.67
CA GLU A 909 15.73 -16.12 -2.39
C GLU A 909 15.92 -17.63 -2.24
N VAL A 910 16.76 -18.03 -1.28
CA VAL A 910 17.16 -19.43 -1.07
C VAL A 910 16.72 -19.95 0.28
N MET A 911 16.51 -21.27 0.38
CA MET A 911 16.37 -21.94 1.68
C MET A 911 17.73 -22.05 2.39
N TYR A 912 18.00 -21.15 3.33
CA TYR A 912 19.16 -21.28 4.22
C TYR A 912 18.87 -22.31 5.31
N GLN A 913 19.80 -23.24 5.53
CA GLN A 913 19.73 -24.22 6.61
C GLN A 913 20.90 -24.01 7.58
N GLU A 914 20.56 -23.68 8.81
CA GLU A 914 21.49 -23.56 9.93
C GLU A 914 21.83 -24.96 10.43
N GLY A 915 23.12 -25.34 10.40
CA GLY A 915 23.58 -26.69 10.76
C GLY A 915 24.30 -26.68 12.11
N ASP A 916 23.56 -26.91 13.19
CA ASP A 916 24.12 -26.96 14.55
C ASP A 916 23.38 -27.95 15.47
N ALA A 917 23.94 -28.25 16.64
CA ALA A 917 23.58 -29.36 17.53
C ALA A 917 22.14 -29.30 18.11
N ALA A 918 21.45 -28.16 18.00
CA ALA A 918 20.05 -28.00 18.41
C ALA A 918 19.02 -28.45 17.36
N GLY A 919 19.47 -28.94 16.20
CA GLY A 919 18.61 -29.36 15.08
C GLY A 919 18.53 -28.33 13.94
N PRO A 920 18.16 -28.76 12.72
CA PRO A 920 18.28 -27.94 11.52
C PRO A 920 17.21 -26.85 11.44
N PHE A 921 17.56 -25.62 11.82
CA PHE A 921 16.70 -24.46 11.56
C PHE A 921 16.72 -24.12 10.07
N ARG A 922 15.55 -23.79 9.51
CA ARG A 922 15.36 -23.53 8.07
C ARG A 922 14.59 -22.23 7.87
N SER A 923 15.16 -21.31 7.10
CA SER A 923 14.59 -20.01 6.80
C SER A 923 14.87 -19.62 5.36
N ARG A 924 13.92 -18.98 4.67
CA ARG A 924 14.26 -18.27 3.44
C ARG A 924 15.11 -17.05 3.78
N VAL A 925 16.19 -16.85 3.03
CA VAL A 925 17.09 -15.70 3.16
C VAL A 925 17.30 -15.11 1.77
N LEU A 926 17.21 -13.79 1.67
CA LEU A 926 17.53 -13.08 0.44
C LEU A 926 19.05 -13.02 0.30
N CYS A 927 19.58 -13.67 -0.74
CA CYS A 927 20.96 -13.47 -1.13
C CYS A 927 21.07 -12.22 -2.00
N LEU A 928 22.01 -11.34 -1.67
CA LEU A 928 22.25 -10.08 -2.35
C LEU A 928 23.60 -10.11 -3.08
N PRO A 929 23.71 -9.53 -4.29
CA PRO A 929 25.00 -9.32 -4.94
C PRO A 929 25.90 -8.42 -4.10
N LEU A 930 27.19 -8.66 -4.13
CA LEU A 930 28.17 -7.90 -3.36
C LEU A 930 28.14 -6.41 -3.71
N TYR A 931 28.05 -6.08 -5.01
CA TYR A 931 27.98 -4.69 -5.46
C TYR A 931 26.72 -3.97 -4.97
N THR A 932 25.58 -4.66 -4.89
CA THR A 932 24.34 -4.11 -4.30
C THR A 932 24.55 -3.69 -2.84
N VAL A 933 25.25 -4.50 -2.05
CA VAL A 933 25.50 -4.20 -0.63
C VAL A 933 26.53 -3.08 -0.48
N LEU A 934 27.60 -3.06 -1.30
CA LEU A 934 28.56 -1.95 -1.34
C LEU A 934 27.87 -0.62 -1.69
N LEU A 935 27.01 -0.60 -2.71
CA LEU A 935 26.20 0.56 -3.08
C LEU A 935 25.22 0.96 -1.97
N ALA A 936 24.47 0.01 -1.40
CA ALA A 936 23.49 0.29 -0.34
C ALA A 936 24.15 0.84 0.93
N ALA A 937 25.32 0.31 1.31
CA ALA A 937 26.13 0.79 2.43
C ALA A 937 26.84 2.13 2.16
N ALA A 938 26.88 2.60 0.90
CA ALA A 938 27.72 3.72 0.44
C ALA A 938 29.24 3.45 0.65
N ALA A 939 29.63 2.19 0.49
CA ALA A 939 30.95 1.66 0.79
C ALA A 939 31.67 1.08 -0.46
N THR A 940 31.38 1.59 -1.66
CA THR A 940 32.13 1.20 -2.88
C THR A 940 33.60 1.63 -2.84
N ARG A 941 33.97 2.51 -1.89
CA ARG A 941 35.34 2.91 -1.58
C ARG A 941 35.81 2.43 -0.19
N ALA A 942 35.39 1.21 0.19
CA ALA A 942 35.74 0.62 1.49
C ALA A 942 37.25 0.34 1.62
N ARG A 943 37.80 0.70 2.78
CA ARG A 943 39.22 0.46 3.09
C ARG A 943 39.50 -0.96 3.58
N LEU A 944 38.47 -1.65 4.10
CA LEU A 944 38.48 -3.08 4.41
C LEU A 944 37.17 -3.75 3.98
N LEU A 945 37.26 -4.79 3.14
CA LEU A 945 36.16 -5.68 2.81
C LEU A 945 36.47 -7.09 3.35
N LEU A 946 35.73 -7.53 4.36
CA LEU A 946 35.89 -8.84 4.99
C LEU A 946 34.80 -9.80 4.47
N LEU A 947 35.16 -10.84 3.71
CA LEU A 947 34.22 -11.83 3.15
C LEU A 947 34.46 -13.23 3.71
N GLY A 948 33.39 -14.03 3.79
CA GLY A 948 33.47 -15.45 4.11
C GLY A 948 32.38 -16.29 3.44
N GLY A 949 32.58 -17.61 3.48
CA GLY A 949 31.62 -18.58 2.93
C GLY A 949 31.80 -18.89 1.44
N PRO A 950 31.09 -19.91 0.91
CA PRO A 950 31.37 -20.50 -0.40
C PRO A 950 31.07 -19.58 -1.60
N ALA A 951 30.21 -18.56 -1.41
CA ALA A 951 29.88 -17.61 -2.46
C ALA A 951 30.89 -16.46 -2.62
N ALA A 952 31.90 -16.34 -1.75
CA ALA A 952 32.83 -15.21 -1.74
C ALA A 952 33.58 -15.02 -3.07
N LEU A 953 34.16 -16.10 -3.63
CA LEU A 953 34.87 -16.03 -4.91
C LEU A 953 33.93 -15.71 -6.09
N PRO A 954 32.80 -16.41 -6.32
CA PRO A 954 31.83 -16.03 -7.35
C PRO A 954 31.37 -14.57 -7.24
N ALA A 955 31.02 -14.10 -6.04
CA ALA A 955 30.56 -12.72 -5.81
C ALA A 955 31.63 -11.67 -6.16
N LEU A 956 32.91 -11.96 -5.91
CA LEU A 956 34.03 -11.12 -6.37
C LEU A 956 34.11 -11.09 -7.90
N THR A 957 33.89 -12.22 -8.61
CA THR A 957 33.98 -12.23 -10.09
C THR A 957 32.95 -11.32 -10.78
N HIS A 958 31.85 -10.98 -10.11
CA HIS A 958 30.82 -10.07 -10.60
C HIS A 958 31.04 -8.58 -10.23
N LEU A 959 32.11 -8.23 -9.51
CA LEU A 959 32.43 -6.83 -9.22
C LEU A 959 33.03 -6.11 -10.45
N PRO A 960 32.65 -4.84 -10.72
CA PRO A 960 33.21 -4.03 -11.79
C PRO A 960 34.62 -3.50 -11.46
N PHE A 961 35.59 -4.41 -11.30
CA PHE A 961 37.00 -4.04 -11.12
C PHE A 961 37.54 -3.25 -12.32
N GLY A 962 38.02 -2.03 -12.06
CA GLY A 962 38.51 -1.09 -13.09
C GLY A 962 37.50 0.00 -13.46
N ASP A 963 36.31 0.00 -12.85
CA ASP A 963 35.37 1.13 -12.89
C ASP A 963 35.71 2.16 -11.79
N GLY A 964 35.65 3.46 -12.10
CA GLY A 964 36.09 4.55 -11.22
C GLY A 964 35.25 4.74 -9.95
N ASP A 965 34.06 4.13 -9.92
CA ASP A 965 33.15 4.15 -8.79
C ASP A 965 33.45 3.06 -7.73
N LEU A 966 34.31 2.09 -8.02
CA LEU A 966 34.68 0.97 -7.13
C LEU A 966 36.19 0.97 -6.80
N HIS A 967 36.54 1.29 -5.54
CA HIS A 967 37.93 1.33 -5.05
C HIS A 967 38.06 0.59 -3.72
N LEU A 968 38.29 -0.72 -3.77
CA LEU A 968 38.43 -1.57 -2.58
C LEU A 968 39.91 -1.75 -2.24
N GLN A 969 40.34 -1.26 -1.08
CA GLN A 969 41.78 -1.11 -0.82
C GLN A 969 42.40 -2.34 -0.15
N ASN A 970 41.67 -2.93 0.80
CA ASN A 970 42.00 -4.23 1.38
C ASN A 970 40.79 -5.16 1.28
N ILE A 971 41.03 -6.40 0.85
CA ILE A 971 40.04 -7.48 0.84
C ILE A 971 40.60 -8.59 1.72
N GLU A 972 39.91 -8.96 2.80
CA GLU A 972 40.25 -10.11 3.64
C GLU A 972 39.24 -11.23 3.42
N ILE A 973 39.74 -12.43 3.10
CA ILE A 973 38.91 -13.60 2.77
C ILE A 973 39.10 -14.67 3.83
N LEU A 974 38.05 -15.01 4.57
CA LEU A 974 38.01 -16.20 5.42
C LEU A 974 37.88 -17.45 4.54
N PHE A 975 38.74 -18.43 4.77
CA PHE A 975 38.76 -19.70 4.03
C PHE A 975 38.54 -20.90 4.94
N THR A 976 37.74 -21.86 4.46
CA THR A 976 37.60 -23.20 5.06
C THR A 976 38.23 -24.29 4.18
N ASP A 977 38.47 -24.01 2.90
CA ASP A 977 39.08 -24.90 1.91
C ASP A 977 40.32 -24.23 1.28
N PRO A 978 41.52 -24.84 1.37
CA PRO A 978 42.73 -24.30 0.76
C PRO A 978 42.68 -24.24 -0.78
N VAL A 979 41.85 -25.05 -1.44
CA VAL A 979 41.65 -25.01 -2.91
C VAL A 979 40.89 -23.74 -3.30
N VAL A 980 39.82 -23.39 -2.57
CA VAL A 980 39.08 -22.13 -2.75
C VAL A 980 39.97 -20.93 -2.43
N ARG A 981 40.76 -21.00 -1.35
CA ARG A 981 41.75 -19.97 -1.00
C ARG A 981 42.70 -19.71 -2.17
N ASN A 982 43.37 -20.74 -2.70
CA ASN A 982 44.36 -20.58 -3.77
C ASN A 982 43.74 -19.98 -5.05
N LYS A 983 42.55 -20.44 -5.47
CA LYS A 983 41.82 -19.86 -6.61
C LYS A 983 41.43 -18.40 -6.38
N THR A 984 41.15 -18.02 -5.14
CA THR A 984 40.84 -16.64 -4.77
C THR A 984 42.09 -15.76 -4.78
N THR A 985 43.25 -16.32 -4.37
CA THR A 985 44.56 -15.67 -4.54
C THR A 985 44.84 -15.41 -6.02
N GLU A 986 44.74 -16.43 -6.88
CA GLU A 986 44.96 -16.29 -8.34
C GLU A 986 44.04 -15.22 -8.96
N PHE A 987 42.76 -15.21 -8.59
CA PHE A 987 41.81 -14.20 -9.07
C PHE A 987 42.18 -12.78 -8.61
N LEU A 988 42.44 -12.56 -7.32
CA LEU A 988 42.75 -11.21 -6.81
C LEU A 988 44.12 -10.69 -7.31
N LEU A 989 45.12 -11.56 -7.49
CA LEU A 989 46.37 -11.20 -8.16
C LEU A 989 46.14 -10.72 -9.60
N SER A 990 45.17 -11.30 -10.32
CA SER A 990 44.76 -10.85 -11.67
C SER A 990 43.99 -9.51 -11.68
N LYS A 991 43.52 -9.04 -10.51
CA LYS A 991 42.80 -7.76 -10.32
C LYS A 991 43.66 -6.68 -9.65
N ASN A 992 44.98 -6.78 -9.82
CA ASN A 992 46.01 -5.88 -9.30
C ASN A 992 46.17 -5.82 -7.77
N TYR A 993 45.77 -6.86 -7.04
CA TYR A 993 46.10 -7.01 -5.61
C TYR A 993 47.42 -7.76 -5.40
N THR A 994 47.92 -7.75 -4.17
CA THR A 994 48.99 -8.59 -3.62
C THR A 994 48.53 -9.20 -2.30
N VAL A 995 49.06 -10.37 -1.94
CA VAL A 995 48.90 -10.90 -0.56
C VAL A 995 49.67 -9.97 0.39
N ALA A 996 48.94 -9.35 1.32
CA ALA A 996 49.49 -8.50 2.36
C ALA A 996 49.90 -9.33 3.59
N ALA A 997 49.01 -10.23 4.03
CA ALA A 997 49.26 -11.13 5.15
C ALA A 997 48.43 -12.41 5.02
N THR A 998 48.92 -13.48 5.64
CA THR A 998 48.20 -14.75 5.82
C THR A 998 48.06 -15.03 7.30
N PHE A 999 46.84 -15.32 7.73
CA PHE A 999 46.47 -15.70 9.09
C PHE A 999 45.89 -17.13 9.08
N ASP A 1000 45.73 -17.74 10.25
CA ASP A 1000 45.33 -19.16 10.40
C ASP A 1000 44.05 -19.55 9.65
N LYS A 1001 43.14 -18.60 9.43
CA LYS A 1001 41.81 -18.81 8.80
C LYS A 1001 41.44 -17.76 7.75
N SER A 1002 42.30 -16.79 7.47
CA SER A 1002 42.04 -15.73 6.49
C SER A 1002 43.30 -15.27 5.74
N VAL A 1003 43.13 -14.77 4.52
CA VAL A 1003 44.19 -14.09 3.77
C VAL A 1003 43.74 -12.67 3.49
N MET A 1004 44.61 -11.70 3.78
CA MET A 1004 44.39 -10.29 3.47
C MET A 1004 45.15 -9.92 2.20
N TYR A 1005 44.46 -9.26 1.28
CA TYR A 1005 44.97 -8.79 0.00
C TYR A 1005 44.88 -7.28 -0.07
N ALA A 1006 45.97 -6.60 -0.41
CA ALA A 1006 46.04 -5.15 -0.58
C ALA A 1006 46.15 -4.79 -2.06
N LEU A 1007 45.47 -3.71 -2.48
CA LEU A 1007 45.54 -3.17 -3.84
C LEU A 1007 46.93 -2.55 -4.09
N LYS A 1008 47.64 -2.96 -5.15
CA LYS A 1008 49.05 -2.53 -5.37
C LYS A 1008 49.22 -1.02 -5.58
N GLU A 1009 48.22 -0.36 -6.15
CA GLU A 1009 48.25 1.08 -6.42
C GLU A 1009 48.22 1.93 -5.13
N ASP A 1010 47.66 1.40 -4.04
CA ASP A 1010 47.64 2.07 -2.73
C ASP A 1010 48.89 1.77 -1.88
N LEU A 1011 49.76 0.85 -2.31
CA LEU A 1011 50.97 0.48 -1.58
C LEU A 1011 52.10 1.47 -1.87
N ASN A 1012 52.52 2.22 -0.83
CA ASN A 1012 53.72 3.03 -0.86
C ASN A 1012 54.97 2.12 -0.94
N LEU A 1013 55.39 1.81 -2.18
CA LEU A 1013 56.61 1.06 -2.46
C LEU A 1013 57.86 1.90 -2.19
N ASN A 1014 58.36 1.81 -0.94
CA ASN A 1014 59.74 2.10 -0.55
C ASN A 1014 60.41 0.78 -0.12
#